data_AF-A0A2G6EQ85-F1
#
_entry.id   AF-A0A2G6EQ85-F1
#
_cell.length_a   1.000
_cell.length_b   1.000
_cell.length_c   1.000
_cell.angle_alpha   90.00
_cell.angle_beta   90.00
_cell.angle_gamma   90.00
#
_symmetry.space_group_name_H-M   'P 1'
#
loop_
_entity.id
_entity.type
_entity.pdbx_description
1 polymer ?
#
loop_
_entity_poly.entity_id
_entity_poly.type
_entity_poly.pdbx_seq_one_letter_code
_entity_poly.pdbx_strand_id
1 'polypeptide(L)'
;MTDLVKLVRTYGVLAGALDTERVLAGTIDRDWIAREVEQYVPLASLPKAFFDTQRGHDMLAAELFPDEDIDPLAIQPAALDIDTLGAERLINTNRLPKLEATLHRAVLEANMLLGVRLYGDHGKGQPKISYDFIIATMLQHVRGHYYGFSDISPDDVEIVDDSFIRSWFGSRVAEFVRSLADHHALFRAAVDAGEAPPEPSSARMATAIAALEASELRLIARAAGDRVISFLDEDQRQHLRACGIDVDDPFPEYSALEAAYRRTEAAFALPGVDHYALREPLRNTLMQAVRDALDEPDKRDRLSGRRGKAVHEVHINLPVMEYFVAAEAPNSIETVHLASLEMMRSLEKGRRKSVSTMVAHAFNIASLAERVLGRALEPLIVTLAMLHDVVEDGSLRVTGYGHSLRRIQFRFGGPIAAMVSELTDSTVTSAAGRKAQLTLRQPHLILPQAQYDVGRFTSMTVKATEDEVPYTLAGIVIKLLDTVVSMKEGLRDPDLMQGYWRHSGARIHWAERDRGEIVKPLIERLVIEIRRSKDDPKYRRRPHHVNAVRLRAGRAMLEMVLLYQDLYATQNLAILAAEFCLDAGQRDTLIQHFFDRNLDEAMFRERVIDRLLDDAHVLAGIASGRVPSLDHVTLYPKDATDCHERDATPLLEYRQSAIRRQLIRQELDMDTPDRLSNAIARRERLLQTWDERHGWALFPKPCLALAQSMTTVGMVGN
;
A
#
# COMPACT_ATOMS: atom_id res chain seq x y z
N MET A 1 9.31 -23.85 -9.68
CA MET A 1 8.59 -22.68 -9.17
C MET A 1 7.15 -22.78 -9.61
N THR A 2 6.17 -22.63 -8.71
CA THR A 2 4.74 -22.69 -9.05
C THR A 2 4.27 -21.38 -9.69
N ASP A 3 3.13 -21.40 -10.39
CA ASP A 3 2.57 -20.20 -11.01
C ASP A 3 2.20 -19.13 -9.98
N LEU A 4 1.69 -19.53 -8.80
CA LEU A 4 1.41 -18.62 -7.69
C LEU A 4 2.67 -17.89 -7.21
N VAL A 5 3.80 -18.61 -7.07
CA VAL A 5 5.06 -18.00 -6.63
C VAL A 5 5.55 -16.99 -7.66
N LYS A 6 5.44 -17.30 -8.96
CA LYS A 6 5.81 -16.33 -10.01
C LYS A 6 4.91 -15.10 -9.95
N LEU A 7 3.60 -15.26 -9.82
CA LEU A 7 2.65 -14.15 -9.72
C LEU A 7 2.97 -13.23 -8.53
N VAL A 8 3.24 -13.81 -7.36
CA VAL A 8 3.56 -13.05 -6.16
C VAL A 8 4.90 -12.34 -6.25
N ARG A 9 5.91 -12.96 -6.88
CA ARG A 9 7.17 -12.28 -7.19
C ARG A 9 6.97 -11.12 -8.16
N THR A 10 6.09 -11.28 -9.16
CA THR A 10 5.70 -10.20 -10.07
C THR A 10 5.10 -9.03 -9.31
N TYR A 11 4.20 -9.25 -8.35
CA TYR A 11 3.69 -8.19 -7.47
C TYR A 11 4.80 -7.45 -6.74
N GLY A 12 5.76 -8.18 -6.15
CA GLY A 12 6.93 -7.57 -5.49
C GLY A 12 7.78 -6.72 -6.44
N VAL A 13 8.05 -7.19 -7.65
CA VAL A 13 8.81 -6.43 -8.66
C VAL A 13 8.05 -5.19 -9.11
N LEU A 14 6.74 -5.30 -9.36
CA LEU A 14 5.90 -4.17 -9.73
C LEU A 14 5.86 -3.09 -8.65
N ALA A 15 5.70 -3.48 -7.38
CA ALA A 15 5.74 -2.56 -6.25
C ALA A 15 7.10 -1.87 -6.10
N GLY A 16 8.20 -2.61 -6.32
CA GLY A 16 9.55 -2.05 -6.21
C GLY A 16 10.01 -1.20 -7.39
N ALA A 17 9.41 -1.38 -8.58
CA ALA A 17 9.85 -0.72 -9.82
C ALA A 17 8.87 0.36 -10.34
N LEU A 18 7.56 0.22 -10.09
CA LEU A 18 6.53 1.07 -10.70
C LEU A 18 5.65 1.85 -9.70
N ASP A 19 5.88 1.73 -8.38
CA ASP A 19 5.13 2.50 -7.37
C ASP A 19 5.37 4.01 -7.46
N THR A 20 6.53 4.41 -7.96
CA THR A 20 6.91 5.81 -8.21
C THR A 20 6.66 6.25 -9.65
N GLU A 21 5.94 5.46 -10.44
CA GLU A 21 5.58 5.83 -11.80
C GLU A 21 4.12 6.18 -11.90
N ARG A 22 3.81 7.27 -12.59
CA ARG A 22 2.46 7.75 -12.82
C ARG A 22 2.16 7.75 -14.30
N VAL A 23 0.92 7.44 -14.65
CA VAL A 23 0.42 7.66 -16.00
C VAL A 23 0.62 9.13 -16.38
N LEU A 24 1.05 9.41 -17.61
CA LEU A 24 1.41 10.74 -18.15
C LEU A 24 2.69 11.39 -17.58
N ALA A 25 2.97 11.25 -16.28
CA ALA A 25 4.12 11.91 -15.65
C ALA A 25 5.41 11.07 -15.62
N GLY A 26 5.34 9.76 -15.92
CA GLY A 26 6.48 8.86 -15.80
C GLY A 26 6.95 8.72 -14.35
N THR A 27 8.25 8.59 -14.13
CA THR A 27 8.84 8.53 -12.80
C THR A 27 8.69 9.89 -12.08
N ILE A 28 8.07 9.88 -10.91
CA ILE A 28 7.92 11.06 -10.05
C ILE A 28 8.98 11.08 -8.93
N ASP A 29 9.29 12.28 -8.45
CA ASP A 29 10.25 12.48 -7.38
C ASP A 29 9.63 12.29 -5.97
N ARG A 30 10.48 12.46 -4.95
CA ARG A 30 10.10 12.31 -3.54
C ARG A 30 9.16 13.40 -3.06
N ASP A 31 9.25 14.61 -3.61
CA ASP A 31 8.44 15.75 -3.20
C ASP A 31 7.00 15.59 -3.71
N TRP A 32 6.83 15.13 -4.95
CA TRP A 32 5.54 14.73 -5.48
C TRP A 32 4.94 13.60 -4.63
N ILE A 33 5.72 12.57 -4.33
CA ILE A 33 5.31 11.46 -3.45
C ILE A 33 4.77 11.98 -2.11
N ALA A 34 5.47 12.94 -1.48
CA ALA A 34 5.07 13.52 -0.20
C ALA A 34 3.72 14.25 -0.26
N ARG A 35 3.40 14.88 -1.39
CA ARG A 35 2.12 15.57 -1.64
C ARG A 35 0.95 14.61 -1.85
N GLU A 36 1.23 13.39 -2.31
CA GLU A 36 0.21 12.35 -2.49
C GLU A 36 -0.10 11.57 -1.21
N VAL A 37 0.72 11.70 -0.15
CA VAL A 37 0.49 11.05 1.15
C VAL A 37 -0.85 11.48 1.72
N GLU A 38 -1.54 10.54 2.36
CA GLU A 38 -2.84 10.76 3.00
C GLU A 38 -2.79 11.89 4.05
N GLN A 39 -3.70 12.85 3.91
CA GLN A 39 -3.88 13.97 4.83
C GLN A 39 -5.37 14.29 4.98
N TYR A 40 -5.72 15.01 6.04
CA TYR A 40 -7.04 15.60 6.21
C TYR A 40 -6.95 17.10 5.94
N VAL A 41 -7.71 17.59 4.97
CA VAL A 41 -7.74 19.00 4.57
C VAL A 41 -9.18 19.53 4.66
N PRO A 42 -9.40 20.81 5.04
CA PRO A 42 -10.73 21.40 4.98
C PRO A 42 -11.34 21.32 3.58
N LEU A 43 -12.63 21.04 3.47
CA LEU A 43 -13.35 21.07 2.19
C LEU A 43 -13.20 22.44 1.50
N ALA A 44 -13.21 23.52 2.30
CA ALA A 44 -13.01 24.88 1.83
C ALA A 44 -11.61 25.16 1.24
N SER A 45 -10.60 24.33 1.54
CA SER A 45 -9.25 24.52 0.99
C SER A 45 -9.09 23.93 -0.42
N LEU A 46 -10.11 23.24 -0.95
CA LEU A 46 -10.06 22.66 -2.28
C LEU A 46 -10.28 23.73 -3.37
N PRO A 47 -9.66 23.59 -4.56
CA PRO A 47 -9.85 24.55 -5.65
C PRO A 47 -11.32 24.67 -6.06
N LYS A 48 -11.84 25.89 -6.27
CA LYS A 48 -13.26 26.09 -6.66
C LYS A 48 -13.65 25.32 -7.93
N ALA A 49 -12.75 25.28 -8.91
CA ALA A 49 -12.93 24.52 -10.15
C ALA A 49 -13.11 23.00 -9.94
N PHE A 50 -12.66 22.45 -8.80
CA PHE A 50 -12.89 21.04 -8.48
C PHE A 50 -14.38 20.77 -8.31
N PHE A 51 -15.10 21.70 -7.68
CA PHE A 51 -16.53 21.59 -7.42
C PHE A 51 -17.38 21.66 -8.68
N ASP A 52 -16.84 22.12 -9.81
CA ASP A 52 -17.52 22.13 -11.12
C ASP A 52 -17.40 20.78 -11.86
N THR A 53 -16.74 19.78 -11.28
CA THR A 53 -16.61 18.43 -11.85
C THR A 53 -17.61 17.47 -11.22
N GLN A 54 -17.95 16.38 -11.92
CA GLN A 54 -18.78 15.30 -11.36
C GLN A 54 -18.26 14.82 -9.99
N ARG A 55 -16.94 14.75 -9.80
CA ARG A 55 -16.33 14.35 -8.51
C ARG A 55 -16.49 15.41 -7.42
N GLY A 56 -16.40 16.67 -7.78
CA GLY A 56 -16.71 17.78 -6.89
C GLY A 56 -18.14 17.76 -6.40
N HIS A 57 -19.07 17.56 -7.33
CA HIS A 57 -20.50 17.39 -7.03
C HIS A 57 -20.73 16.18 -6.11
N ASP A 58 -20.14 15.01 -6.43
CA ASP A 58 -20.23 13.81 -5.59
C ASP A 58 -19.73 14.08 -4.16
N MET A 59 -18.65 14.87 -4.02
CA MET A 59 -18.09 15.23 -2.73
C MET A 59 -18.99 16.20 -1.97
N LEU A 60 -19.51 17.25 -2.61
CA LEU A 60 -20.45 18.18 -1.97
C LEU A 60 -21.71 17.48 -1.49
N ALA A 61 -22.26 16.56 -2.30
CA ALA A 61 -23.41 15.74 -1.90
C ALA A 61 -23.10 14.92 -0.65
N ALA A 62 -21.96 14.21 -0.65
CA ALA A 62 -21.57 13.34 0.46
C ALA A 62 -21.28 14.12 1.76
N GLU A 63 -20.73 15.33 1.68
CA GLU A 63 -20.26 16.08 2.85
C GLU A 63 -21.30 17.03 3.40
N LEU A 64 -21.98 17.78 2.54
CA LEU A 64 -22.94 18.80 2.97
C LEU A 64 -24.33 18.22 3.21
N PHE A 65 -24.66 17.10 2.55
CA PHE A 65 -25.97 16.48 2.59
C PHE A 65 -25.90 14.97 2.87
N PRO A 66 -25.20 14.52 3.93
CA PRO A 66 -24.90 13.10 4.17
C PRO A 66 -26.16 12.24 4.42
N ASP A 67 -27.25 12.85 4.89
CA ASP A 67 -28.50 12.19 5.24
C ASP A 67 -29.57 12.33 4.14
N GLU A 68 -29.26 12.98 3.02
CA GLU A 68 -30.18 13.24 1.92
C GLU A 68 -29.75 12.47 0.65
N ASP A 69 -30.71 11.83 -0.02
CA ASP A 69 -30.47 11.17 -1.33
C ASP A 69 -30.57 12.22 -2.44
N ILE A 70 -29.58 13.12 -2.50
CA ILE A 70 -29.48 14.18 -3.50
C ILE A 70 -28.75 13.64 -4.73
N ASP A 71 -29.29 13.91 -5.93
CA ASP A 71 -28.53 13.75 -7.16
C ASP A 71 -27.37 14.77 -7.15
N PRO A 72 -26.09 14.33 -7.12
CA PRO A 72 -24.95 15.25 -7.08
C PRO A 72 -24.99 16.31 -8.18
N LEU A 73 -25.54 15.97 -9.36
CA LEU A 73 -25.64 16.90 -10.50
C LEU A 73 -26.69 18.00 -10.30
N ALA A 74 -27.60 17.87 -9.34
CA ALA A 74 -28.56 18.91 -8.99
C ALA A 74 -27.96 20.01 -8.09
N ILE A 75 -26.81 19.73 -7.45
CA ILE A 75 -26.11 20.71 -6.63
C ILE A 75 -25.55 21.82 -7.53
N GLN A 76 -25.76 23.07 -7.14
CA GLN A 76 -25.17 24.24 -7.80
C GLN A 76 -24.05 24.78 -6.90
N PRO A 77 -22.76 24.46 -7.15
CA PRO A 77 -21.65 24.87 -6.31
C PRO A 77 -21.59 26.38 -6.08
N ALA A 78 -21.85 27.17 -7.12
CA ALA A 78 -21.84 28.63 -7.07
C ALA A 78 -22.92 29.24 -6.14
N ALA A 79 -23.97 28.48 -5.81
CA ALA A 79 -25.01 28.91 -4.88
C ALA A 79 -24.70 28.55 -3.41
N LEU A 80 -23.63 27.78 -3.17
CA LEU A 80 -23.20 27.37 -1.84
C LEU A 80 -22.06 28.26 -1.36
N ASP A 81 -22.13 28.71 -0.10
CA ASP A 81 -20.99 29.30 0.58
C ASP A 81 -20.04 28.20 1.09
N ILE A 82 -19.32 27.58 0.16
CA ILE A 82 -18.40 26.46 0.45
C ILE A 82 -17.27 26.92 1.38
N ASP A 83 -16.84 28.18 1.27
CA ASP A 83 -15.76 28.74 2.09
C ASP A 83 -16.15 28.69 3.58
N THR A 84 -17.41 29.02 3.90
CA THR A 84 -17.95 28.91 5.27
C THR A 84 -18.36 27.48 5.62
N LEU A 85 -19.16 26.81 4.78
CA LEU A 85 -19.73 25.48 5.06
C LEU A 85 -18.67 24.37 5.13
N GLY A 86 -17.55 24.56 4.43
CA GLY A 86 -16.47 23.59 4.29
C GLY A 86 -15.27 23.82 5.21
N ALA A 87 -15.21 24.93 5.96
CA ALA A 87 -14.05 25.27 6.78
C ALA A 87 -13.74 24.24 7.88
N GLU A 88 -14.79 23.70 8.52
CA GLU A 88 -14.65 22.71 9.60
C GLU A 88 -14.81 21.25 9.12
N ARG A 89 -15.09 21.04 7.83
CA ARG A 89 -15.31 19.72 7.25
C ARG A 89 -14.03 19.16 6.68
N LEU A 90 -13.38 18.29 7.43
CA LEU A 90 -12.13 17.66 7.02
C LEU A 90 -12.35 16.50 6.04
N ILE A 91 -11.69 16.56 4.90
CA ILE A 91 -11.73 15.59 3.82
C ILE A 91 -10.39 14.87 3.75
N ASN A 92 -10.43 13.55 3.56
CA ASN A 92 -9.25 12.76 3.29
C ASN A 92 -8.75 13.00 1.85
N THR A 93 -7.47 13.34 1.67
CA THR A 93 -6.87 13.62 0.36
C THR A 93 -6.84 12.41 -0.59
N ASN A 94 -7.02 11.18 -0.09
CA ASN A 94 -7.21 10.00 -0.94
C ASN A 94 -8.52 10.01 -1.75
N ARG A 95 -9.46 10.91 -1.42
CA ARG A 95 -10.68 11.15 -2.21
C ARG A 95 -10.44 12.05 -3.41
N LEU A 96 -9.33 12.79 -3.43
CA LEU A 96 -9.01 13.74 -4.48
C LEU A 96 -8.50 13.01 -5.75
N PRO A 97 -8.71 13.59 -6.94
CA PRO A 97 -8.11 13.11 -8.18
C PRO A 97 -6.58 13.02 -8.07
N LYS A 98 -6.00 11.89 -8.49
CA LYS A 98 -4.55 11.67 -8.58
C LYS A 98 -4.26 10.91 -9.87
N LEU A 99 -3.05 11.09 -10.42
CA LEU A 99 -2.60 10.24 -11.52
C LEU A 99 -2.39 8.83 -10.98
N GLU A 100 -2.89 7.83 -11.70
CA GLU A 100 -2.76 6.44 -11.27
C GLU A 100 -1.33 5.93 -11.42
N ALA A 101 -0.92 5.04 -10.51
CA ALA A 101 0.37 4.37 -10.62
C ALA A 101 0.39 3.39 -11.80
N THR A 102 1.50 3.36 -12.54
CA THR A 102 1.62 2.52 -13.76
C THR A 102 1.46 1.02 -13.46
N LEU A 103 1.75 0.59 -12.22
CA LEU A 103 1.52 -0.79 -11.79
C LEU A 103 0.05 -1.26 -11.89
N HIS A 104 -0.94 -0.34 -11.88
CA HIS A 104 -2.34 -0.70 -12.11
C HIS A 104 -2.57 -1.24 -13.52
N ARG A 105 -1.77 -0.79 -14.49
CA ARG A 105 -1.80 -1.31 -15.86
C ARG A 105 -1.55 -2.81 -15.87
N ALA A 106 -0.54 -3.28 -15.14
CA ALA A 106 -0.21 -4.71 -15.03
C ALA A 106 -1.35 -5.53 -14.41
N VAL A 107 -2.10 -4.98 -13.45
CA VAL A 107 -3.28 -5.66 -12.88
C VAL A 107 -4.38 -5.85 -13.93
N LEU A 108 -4.64 -4.82 -14.73
CA LEU A 108 -5.62 -4.87 -15.81
C LEU A 108 -5.21 -5.84 -16.91
N GLU A 109 -3.97 -5.74 -17.39
CA GLU A 109 -3.39 -6.65 -18.39
C GLU A 109 -3.58 -8.11 -17.96
N ALA A 110 -3.26 -8.41 -16.70
CA ALA A 110 -3.37 -9.76 -16.17
C ALA A 110 -4.82 -10.27 -16.14
N ASN A 111 -5.77 -9.44 -15.71
CA ASN A 111 -7.18 -9.80 -15.63
C ASN A 111 -7.83 -9.92 -17.01
N MET A 112 -7.45 -9.06 -17.96
CA MET A 112 -7.87 -9.16 -19.37
C MET A 112 -7.39 -10.47 -19.99
N LEU A 113 -6.10 -10.80 -19.85
CA LEU A 113 -5.55 -12.06 -20.38
C LEU A 113 -6.08 -13.29 -19.66
N LEU A 114 -6.36 -13.20 -18.36
CA LEU A 114 -7.03 -14.27 -17.63
C LEU A 114 -8.45 -14.51 -18.17
N GLY A 115 -9.19 -13.44 -18.47
CA GLY A 115 -10.48 -13.52 -19.14
C GLY A 115 -10.40 -14.30 -20.46
N VAL A 116 -9.44 -13.99 -21.32
CA VAL A 116 -9.23 -14.72 -22.58
C VAL A 116 -8.78 -16.16 -22.34
N ARG A 117 -7.92 -16.40 -21.34
CA ARG A 117 -7.49 -17.76 -20.98
C ARG A 117 -8.68 -18.64 -20.60
N LEU A 118 -9.63 -18.12 -19.82
CA LEU A 118 -10.77 -18.89 -19.31
C LEU A 118 -11.95 -18.93 -20.29
N TYR A 119 -12.21 -17.84 -21.02
CA TYR A 119 -13.46 -17.64 -21.77
C TYR A 119 -13.24 -17.22 -23.25
N GLY A 120 -12.00 -17.09 -23.69
CA GLY A 120 -11.67 -16.87 -25.11
C GLY A 120 -12.09 -18.05 -26.00
N ASP A 121 -11.87 -17.91 -27.31
CA ASP A 121 -12.27 -18.90 -28.32
C ASP A 121 -13.73 -19.37 -28.16
N HIS A 122 -14.66 -18.41 -28.14
CA HIS A 122 -16.10 -18.66 -28.02
C HIS A 122 -16.48 -19.39 -26.72
N GLY A 123 -15.90 -18.98 -25.59
CA GLY A 123 -16.20 -19.55 -24.26
C GLY A 123 -15.48 -20.86 -23.96
N LYS A 124 -14.61 -21.36 -24.84
CA LYS A 124 -13.83 -22.59 -24.61
C LYS A 124 -12.55 -22.36 -23.80
N GLY A 125 -12.12 -21.11 -23.70
CA GLY A 125 -10.86 -20.70 -23.11
C GLY A 125 -9.68 -20.89 -24.08
N GLN A 126 -8.66 -20.04 -23.95
CA GLN A 126 -7.45 -20.09 -24.75
C GLN A 126 -6.24 -20.58 -23.92
N PRO A 127 -5.99 -21.90 -23.82
CA PRO A 127 -4.96 -22.45 -22.93
C PRO A 127 -3.53 -22.04 -23.29
N LYS A 128 -3.31 -21.56 -24.52
CA LYS A 128 -2.02 -21.01 -24.99
C LYS A 128 -1.62 -19.71 -24.27
N ILE A 129 -2.58 -18.98 -23.70
CA ILE A 129 -2.32 -17.92 -22.73
C ILE A 129 -2.02 -18.60 -21.40
N SER A 130 -0.76 -19.00 -21.19
CA SER A 130 -0.30 -19.61 -19.93
C SER A 130 -0.10 -18.56 -18.84
N TYR A 131 -0.07 -18.96 -17.56
CA TYR A 131 0.31 -18.06 -16.46
C TYR A 131 1.70 -17.43 -16.67
N ASP A 132 2.67 -18.18 -17.19
CA ASP A 132 3.98 -17.62 -17.59
C ASP A 132 3.88 -16.47 -18.60
N PHE A 133 2.87 -16.51 -19.48
CA PHE A 133 2.68 -15.49 -20.49
C PHE A 133 1.96 -14.27 -19.90
N ILE A 134 0.94 -14.49 -19.05
CA ILE A 134 0.28 -13.42 -18.28
C ILE A 134 1.31 -12.66 -17.44
N ILE A 135 2.16 -13.39 -16.71
CA ILE A 135 3.24 -12.85 -15.87
C ILE A 135 4.26 -12.09 -16.71
N ALA A 136 4.60 -12.61 -17.90
CA ALA A 136 5.49 -11.90 -18.81
C ALA A 136 4.88 -10.59 -19.34
N THR A 137 3.56 -10.56 -19.60
CA THR A 137 2.86 -9.32 -19.98
C THR A 137 2.93 -8.30 -18.86
N MET A 138 2.65 -8.69 -17.61
CA MET A 138 2.76 -7.79 -16.45
C MET A 138 4.17 -7.21 -16.27
N LEU A 139 5.21 -8.00 -16.57
CA LEU A 139 6.61 -7.62 -16.34
C LEU A 139 7.25 -6.90 -17.53
N GLN A 140 6.62 -6.85 -18.70
CA GLN A 140 7.30 -6.35 -19.91
C GLN A 140 7.78 -4.90 -19.75
N HIS A 141 7.01 -4.09 -19.02
CA HIS A 141 7.32 -2.68 -18.81
C HIS A 141 8.37 -2.42 -17.73
N VAL A 142 8.61 -3.36 -16.80
CA VAL A 142 9.61 -3.13 -15.76
C VAL A 142 11.04 -3.26 -16.27
N ARG A 143 11.24 -3.81 -17.48
CA ARG A 143 12.56 -4.01 -18.08
C ARG A 143 13.26 -2.66 -18.28
N GLY A 144 14.43 -2.49 -17.66
CA GLY A 144 15.21 -1.25 -17.68
C GLY A 144 14.89 -0.28 -16.54
N HIS A 145 13.87 -0.55 -15.72
CA HIS A 145 13.56 0.25 -14.54
C HIS A 145 14.40 -0.17 -13.34
N TYR A 146 14.55 0.75 -12.39
CA TYR A 146 15.17 0.49 -11.10
C TYR A 146 14.18 -0.21 -10.16
N TYR A 147 14.57 -1.36 -9.62
CA TYR A 147 13.85 -2.08 -8.58
C TYR A 147 14.45 -1.74 -7.21
N GLY A 148 13.68 -1.01 -6.41
CA GLY A 148 14.03 -0.72 -5.02
C GLY A 148 13.85 -1.96 -4.14
N PHE A 149 14.96 -2.63 -3.82
CA PHE A 149 14.94 -3.91 -3.10
C PHE A 149 15.20 -3.77 -1.59
N SER A 150 15.70 -2.61 -1.15
CA SER A 150 16.08 -2.35 0.22
C SER A 150 14.95 -1.76 1.05
N ASP A 151 15.00 -2.12 2.33
CA ASP A 151 14.06 -1.68 3.35
C ASP A 151 14.67 -0.61 4.26
N ILE A 152 15.92 -0.20 3.96
CA ILE A 152 16.70 0.75 4.77
C ILE A 152 16.98 2.01 3.95
N SER A 153 17.42 1.86 2.69
CA SER A 153 17.70 3.00 1.80
C SER A 153 16.88 2.94 0.52
N PRO A 154 16.24 4.05 0.08
CA PRO A 154 15.58 4.14 -1.21
C PRO A 154 16.60 4.14 -2.37
N ASP A 155 17.87 4.43 -2.10
CA ASP A 155 18.94 4.50 -3.12
C ASP A 155 19.53 3.12 -3.45
N ASP A 156 19.22 2.11 -2.64
CA ASP A 156 19.61 0.73 -2.89
C ASP A 156 18.70 0.12 -3.96
N VAL A 157 19.10 0.30 -5.20
CA VAL A 157 18.36 -0.15 -6.39
C VAL A 157 19.16 -1.13 -7.22
N GLU A 158 18.46 -2.03 -7.91
CA GLU A 158 19.02 -2.91 -8.94
C GLU A 158 18.25 -2.67 -10.24
N ILE A 159 18.91 -2.76 -11.40
CA ILE A 159 18.22 -2.65 -12.69
C ILE A 159 17.51 -3.97 -13.00
N VAL A 160 16.25 -3.90 -13.40
CA VAL A 160 15.51 -5.06 -13.89
C VAL A 160 15.90 -5.36 -15.34
N ASP A 161 16.90 -6.22 -15.52
CA ASP A 161 17.37 -6.67 -16.82
C ASP A 161 16.93 -8.12 -17.15
N ASP A 162 17.34 -8.63 -18.32
CA ASP A 162 17.03 -9.99 -18.75
C ASP A 162 17.61 -11.05 -17.80
N SER A 163 18.72 -10.77 -17.12
CA SER A 163 19.38 -11.65 -16.15
C SER A 163 18.60 -11.72 -14.84
N PHE A 164 18.14 -10.57 -14.35
CA PHE A 164 17.23 -10.43 -13.23
C PHE A 164 15.96 -11.25 -13.48
N ILE A 165 15.28 -11.02 -14.60
CA ILE A 165 14.03 -11.74 -14.91
C ILE A 165 14.29 -13.25 -15.04
N ARG A 166 15.38 -13.65 -15.69
CA ARG A 166 15.73 -15.08 -15.83
C ARG A 166 16.00 -15.73 -14.48
N SER A 167 16.70 -15.07 -13.57
CA SER A 167 17.03 -15.63 -12.25
C SER A 167 15.80 -15.71 -11.34
N TRP A 168 14.90 -14.72 -11.39
CA TRP A 168 13.71 -14.67 -10.56
C TRP A 168 12.54 -15.53 -11.07
N PHE A 169 12.36 -15.62 -12.39
CA PHE A 169 11.17 -16.20 -13.03
C PHE A 169 11.48 -17.41 -13.94
N GLY A 170 12.74 -17.61 -14.32
CA GLY A 170 13.19 -18.67 -15.22
C GLY A 170 13.20 -18.25 -16.70
N SER A 171 13.90 -19.04 -17.53
CA SER A 171 14.16 -18.73 -18.95
C SER A 171 12.90 -18.46 -19.77
N ARG A 172 11.83 -19.24 -19.55
CA ARG A 172 10.59 -19.13 -20.34
C ARG A 172 9.89 -17.78 -20.14
N VAL A 173 9.81 -17.30 -18.91
CA VAL A 173 9.23 -15.98 -18.61
C VAL A 173 10.12 -14.88 -19.19
N ALA A 174 11.44 -14.97 -19.02
CA ALA A 174 12.39 -14.00 -19.57
C ALA A 174 12.30 -13.89 -21.10
N GLU A 175 12.18 -15.01 -21.80
CA GLU A 175 11.99 -15.03 -23.26
C GLU A 175 10.67 -14.37 -23.69
N PHE A 176 9.58 -14.64 -22.97
CA PHE A 176 8.30 -13.98 -23.23
C PHE A 176 8.35 -12.49 -22.92
N VAL A 177 8.95 -12.06 -21.81
CA VAL A 177 9.09 -10.64 -21.44
C VAL A 177 9.82 -9.89 -22.55
N ARG A 178 11.00 -10.39 -22.95
CA ARG A 178 11.78 -9.77 -24.03
C ARG A 178 10.99 -9.72 -25.34
N SER A 179 10.39 -10.84 -25.74
CA SER A 179 9.61 -10.90 -26.99
C SER A 179 8.39 -9.97 -26.98
N LEU A 180 7.73 -9.81 -25.82
CA LEU A 180 6.61 -8.90 -25.65
C LEU A 180 7.08 -7.44 -25.72
N ALA A 181 8.11 -7.09 -24.96
CA ALA A 181 8.66 -5.73 -24.92
C ALA A 181 9.15 -5.29 -26.32
N ASP A 182 9.92 -6.14 -27.00
CA ASP A 182 10.46 -5.81 -28.32
C ASP A 182 9.34 -5.66 -29.37
N HIS A 183 8.34 -6.54 -29.35
CA HIS A 183 7.21 -6.45 -30.30
C HIS A 183 6.27 -5.30 -29.97
N HIS A 184 6.06 -4.99 -28.69
CA HIS A 184 5.27 -3.85 -28.23
C HIS A 184 5.92 -2.53 -28.66
N ALA A 185 7.24 -2.40 -28.51
CA ALA A 185 7.99 -1.23 -28.96
C ALA A 185 7.88 -1.03 -30.47
N LEU A 186 8.05 -2.10 -31.27
CA LEU A 186 7.88 -2.03 -32.73
C LEU A 186 6.46 -1.67 -33.14
N PHE A 187 5.46 -2.23 -32.46
CA PHE A 187 4.05 -1.89 -32.67
C PHE A 187 3.79 -0.39 -32.44
N ARG A 188 4.23 0.14 -31.29
CA ARG A 188 4.05 1.57 -30.96
C ARG A 188 4.74 2.47 -31.96
N ALA A 189 6.00 2.18 -32.28
CA ALA A 189 6.77 2.97 -33.25
C ALA A 189 6.09 3.03 -34.62
N ALA A 190 5.55 1.91 -35.11
CA ALA A 190 4.83 1.87 -36.37
C ALA A 190 3.54 2.71 -36.33
N VAL A 191 2.71 2.54 -35.30
CA VAL A 191 1.45 3.29 -35.17
C VAL A 191 1.69 4.79 -35.01
N ASP A 192 2.66 5.17 -34.18
CA ASP A 192 3.01 6.58 -33.94
C ASP A 192 3.59 7.23 -35.23
N ALA A 193 4.26 6.45 -36.09
CA ALA A 193 4.71 6.89 -37.42
C ALA A 193 3.62 6.89 -38.50
N GLY A 194 2.40 6.41 -38.19
CA GLY A 194 1.32 6.24 -39.17
C GLY A 194 1.54 5.08 -40.15
N GLU A 195 2.43 4.14 -39.81
CA GLU A 195 2.75 2.94 -40.57
C GLU A 195 1.89 1.75 -40.15
N ALA A 196 1.84 0.72 -41.00
CA ALA A 196 1.17 -0.53 -40.65
C ALA A 196 1.98 -1.27 -39.57
N PRO A 197 1.38 -1.67 -38.44
CA PRO A 197 2.10 -2.40 -37.40
C PRO A 197 2.57 -3.77 -37.91
N PRO A 198 3.72 -4.28 -37.42
CA PRO A 198 4.21 -5.59 -37.82
C PRO A 198 3.21 -6.69 -37.43
N GLU A 199 3.10 -7.72 -38.27
CA GLU A 199 2.21 -8.84 -37.98
C GLU A 199 2.67 -9.58 -36.71
N PRO A 200 1.77 -9.84 -35.74
CA PRO A 200 2.13 -10.56 -34.53
C PRO A 200 2.57 -11.99 -34.81
N SER A 201 3.60 -12.45 -34.11
CA SER A 201 4.11 -13.82 -34.24
C SER A 201 3.10 -14.91 -33.87
N SER A 202 2.00 -14.55 -33.18
CA SER A 202 0.91 -15.44 -32.82
C SER A 202 -0.32 -14.67 -32.32
N ALA A 203 -1.49 -15.32 -32.32
CA ALA A 203 -2.73 -14.78 -31.75
C ALA A 203 -2.61 -14.35 -30.28
N ARG A 204 -1.84 -15.09 -29.47
CA ARG A 204 -1.58 -14.70 -28.06
C ARG A 204 -0.75 -13.41 -27.97
N MET A 205 0.17 -13.18 -28.91
CA MET A 205 0.96 -11.95 -28.96
C MET A 205 0.05 -10.77 -29.34
N ALA A 206 -0.77 -10.93 -30.38
CA ALA A 206 -1.76 -9.94 -30.77
C ALA A 206 -2.68 -9.55 -29.60
N THR A 207 -3.21 -10.56 -28.89
CA THR A 207 -4.08 -10.37 -27.71
C THR A 207 -3.34 -9.68 -26.56
N ALA A 208 -2.07 -9.99 -26.32
CA ALA A 208 -1.28 -9.29 -25.31
C ALA A 208 -1.03 -7.82 -25.66
N ILE A 209 -0.67 -7.50 -26.91
CA ILE A 209 -0.52 -6.10 -27.36
C ILE A 209 -1.85 -5.34 -27.19
N ALA A 210 -2.97 -5.95 -27.56
CA ALA A 210 -4.30 -5.39 -27.35
C ALA A 210 -4.61 -5.10 -25.86
N ALA A 211 -4.24 -6.00 -24.95
CA ALA A 211 -4.41 -5.79 -23.51
C ALA A 211 -3.48 -4.70 -22.96
N LEU A 212 -2.24 -4.61 -23.45
CA LEU A 212 -1.26 -3.57 -23.08
C LEU A 212 -1.77 -2.17 -23.45
N GLU A 213 -2.24 -1.98 -24.68
CA GLU A 213 -2.74 -0.66 -25.12
C GLU A 213 -4.06 -0.30 -24.43
N ALA A 214 -4.99 -1.25 -24.30
CA ALA A 214 -6.28 -0.98 -23.67
C ALA A 214 -6.15 -0.63 -22.17
N SER A 215 -5.20 -1.26 -21.47
CA SER A 215 -4.94 -0.94 -20.06
C SER A 215 -4.29 0.43 -19.89
N GLU A 216 -3.36 0.83 -20.76
CA GLU A 216 -2.82 2.20 -20.76
C GLU A 216 -3.90 3.23 -21.07
N LEU A 217 -4.72 2.99 -22.10
CA LEU A 217 -5.83 3.85 -22.47
C LEU A 217 -6.81 4.02 -21.31
N ARG A 218 -7.12 2.96 -20.55
CA ARG A 218 -8.00 3.05 -19.37
C ARG A 218 -7.44 4.01 -18.32
N LEU A 219 -6.14 3.93 -18.00
CA LEU A 219 -5.51 4.83 -17.01
C LEU A 219 -5.55 6.28 -17.48
N ILE A 220 -5.23 6.54 -18.76
CA ILE A 220 -5.28 7.90 -19.33
C ILE A 220 -6.72 8.42 -19.36
N ALA A 221 -7.68 7.59 -19.75
CA ALA A 221 -9.10 7.93 -19.75
C ALA A 221 -9.59 8.29 -18.35
N ARG A 222 -9.05 7.67 -17.29
CA ARG A 222 -9.36 8.06 -15.91
C ARG A 222 -8.80 9.43 -15.56
N ALA A 223 -7.53 9.68 -15.87
CA ALA A 223 -6.89 10.98 -15.64
C ALA A 223 -7.67 12.10 -16.35
N ALA A 224 -8.03 11.86 -17.61
CA ALA A 224 -8.93 12.70 -18.37
C ALA A 224 -10.27 12.87 -17.63
N GLY A 225 -11.06 11.83 -17.40
CA GLY A 225 -12.38 11.95 -16.80
C GLY A 225 -12.42 12.67 -15.44
N ASP A 226 -11.43 12.42 -14.57
CA ASP A 226 -11.34 13.07 -13.25
C ASP A 226 -10.70 14.48 -13.31
N ARG A 227 -10.27 14.94 -14.49
CA ARG A 227 -9.59 16.22 -14.73
C ARG A 227 -8.37 16.46 -13.84
N VAL A 228 -7.58 15.40 -13.64
CA VAL A 228 -6.50 15.38 -12.65
C VAL A 228 -5.52 16.53 -12.83
N ILE A 229 -5.07 16.81 -14.06
CA ILE A 229 -4.03 17.83 -14.34
C ILE A 229 -4.47 19.22 -13.89
N SER A 230 -5.76 19.54 -14.04
CA SER A 230 -6.33 20.83 -13.65
C SER A 230 -6.26 21.10 -12.14
N PHE A 231 -5.97 20.08 -11.31
CA PHE A 231 -5.87 20.19 -9.85
C PHE A 231 -4.47 20.00 -9.29
N LEU A 232 -3.50 19.69 -10.15
CA LEU A 232 -2.10 19.63 -9.76
C LEU A 232 -1.58 21.03 -9.45
N ASP A 233 -0.65 21.13 -8.51
CA ASP A 233 0.05 22.37 -8.19
C ASP A 233 1.07 22.75 -9.28
N GLU A 234 1.71 23.91 -9.14
CA GLU A 234 2.60 24.44 -10.19
C GLU A 234 3.86 23.58 -10.39
N ASP A 235 4.42 22.98 -9.34
CA ASP A 235 5.62 22.15 -9.48
C ASP A 235 5.29 20.85 -10.22
N GLN A 236 4.15 20.23 -9.87
CA GLN A 236 3.63 19.05 -10.55
C GLN A 236 3.29 19.35 -12.02
N ARG A 237 2.70 20.52 -12.29
CA ARG A 237 2.44 20.99 -13.66
C ARG A 237 3.74 21.24 -14.43
N GLN A 238 4.76 21.82 -13.80
CA GLN A 238 6.06 22.03 -14.43
C GLN A 238 6.71 20.70 -14.83
N HIS A 239 6.63 19.69 -13.97
CA HIS A 239 7.08 18.33 -14.30
C HIS A 239 6.31 17.75 -15.50
N LEU A 240 4.98 17.91 -15.55
CA LEU A 240 4.19 17.49 -16.70
C LEU A 240 4.53 18.25 -18.00
N ARG A 241 4.80 19.55 -17.94
CA ARG A 241 5.31 20.32 -19.09
C ARG A 241 6.64 19.75 -19.59
N ALA A 242 7.53 19.34 -18.67
CA ALA A 242 8.79 18.68 -19.03
C ALA A 242 8.56 17.30 -19.68
N CYS A 243 7.46 16.62 -19.36
CA CYS A 243 7.01 15.41 -20.05
C CYS A 243 6.29 15.67 -21.38
N GLY A 244 6.16 16.94 -21.81
CA GLY A 244 5.54 17.32 -23.08
C GLY A 244 4.01 17.44 -23.03
N ILE A 245 3.42 17.55 -21.83
CA ILE A 245 1.99 17.80 -21.66
C ILE A 245 1.73 19.31 -21.62
N ASP A 246 0.80 19.77 -22.45
CA ASP A 246 0.31 21.15 -22.39
C ASP A 246 -0.72 21.28 -21.27
N VAL A 247 -0.24 21.66 -20.08
CA VAL A 247 -1.06 21.80 -18.87
C VAL A 247 -1.97 23.02 -18.88
N ASP A 248 -1.76 23.95 -19.80
CA ASP A 248 -2.53 25.20 -19.91
C ASP A 248 -3.71 25.07 -20.90
N ASP A 249 -3.79 23.96 -21.64
CA ASP A 249 -4.94 23.59 -22.48
C ASP A 249 -6.18 23.31 -21.60
N PRO A 250 -7.42 23.63 -22.04
CA PRO A 250 -8.64 23.26 -21.32
C PRO A 250 -8.85 21.75 -21.17
N PHE A 251 -8.22 20.95 -22.02
CA PHE A 251 -8.16 19.50 -21.98
C PHE A 251 -6.71 18.99 -22.13
N PRO A 252 -5.86 19.14 -21.09
CA PRO A 252 -4.44 18.80 -21.13
C PRO A 252 -4.13 17.35 -21.54
N GLU A 253 -5.01 16.42 -21.16
CA GLU A 253 -4.86 15.00 -21.44
C GLU A 253 -5.24 14.61 -22.88
N TYR A 254 -5.84 15.52 -23.68
CA TYR A 254 -6.42 15.22 -25.00
C TYR A 254 -5.42 14.51 -25.92
N SER A 255 -4.23 15.07 -26.12
CA SER A 255 -3.22 14.53 -27.04
C SER A 255 -2.77 13.13 -26.62
N ALA A 256 -2.57 12.90 -25.32
CA ALA A 256 -2.20 11.59 -24.80
C ALA A 256 -3.34 10.57 -24.92
N LEU A 257 -4.58 11.02 -24.66
CA LEU A 257 -5.79 10.21 -24.79
C LEU A 257 -6.03 9.80 -26.26
N GLU A 258 -5.86 10.73 -27.20
CA GLU A 258 -6.00 10.48 -28.62
C GLU A 258 -4.94 9.51 -29.14
N ALA A 259 -3.67 9.70 -28.76
CA ALA A 259 -2.59 8.80 -29.13
C ALA A 259 -2.85 7.36 -28.61
N ALA A 260 -3.23 7.23 -27.33
CA ALA A 260 -3.55 5.92 -26.74
C ALA A 260 -4.81 5.29 -27.38
N TYR A 261 -5.79 6.09 -27.76
CA TYR A 261 -6.98 5.63 -28.48
C TYR A 261 -6.60 5.03 -29.85
N ARG A 262 -5.82 5.75 -30.65
CA ARG A 262 -5.34 5.27 -31.96
C ARG A 262 -4.52 3.99 -31.83
N ARG A 263 -3.61 3.92 -30.85
CA ARG A 263 -2.84 2.70 -30.56
C ARG A 263 -3.73 1.53 -30.17
N THR A 264 -4.74 1.74 -29.34
CA THR A 264 -5.67 0.68 -28.94
C THR A 264 -6.54 0.22 -30.10
N GLU A 265 -7.00 1.14 -30.95
CA GLU A 265 -7.76 0.81 -32.17
C GLU A 265 -6.92 -0.05 -33.14
N ALA A 266 -5.67 0.36 -33.39
CA ALA A 266 -4.73 -0.41 -34.20
C ALA A 266 -4.45 -1.79 -33.59
N ALA A 267 -4.28 -1.88 -32.26
CA ALA A 267 -4.03 -3.14 -31.57
C ALA A 267 -5.22 -4.10 -31.69
N PHE A 268 -6.46 -3.60 -31.56
CA PHE A 268 -7.68 -4.39 -31.74
C PHE A 268 -7.92 -4.84 -33.18
N ALA A 269 -7.28 -4.19 -34.16
CA ALA A 269 -7.33 -4.59 -35.56
C ALA A 269 -6.33 -5.71 -35.91
N LEU A 270 -5.37 -6.03 -35.02
CA LEU A 270 -4.38 -7.07 -35.27
C LEU A 270 -5.03 -8.46 -35.49
N PRO A 271 -4.55 -9.25 -36.45
CA PRO A 271 -5.03 -10.61 -36.65
C PRO A 271 -4.84 -11.49 -35.42
N GLY A 272 -5.90 -12.17 -34.99
CA GLY A 272 -5.86 -13.14 -33.89
C GLY A 272 -6.11 -12.57 -32.49
N VAL A 273 -6.45 -11.29 -32.35
CA VAL A 273 -7.01 -10.76 -31.10
C VAL A 273 -8.34 -11.43 -30.80
N ASP A 274 -8.53 -11.91 -29.57
CA ASP A 274 -9.78 -12.54 -29.18
C ASP A 274 -10.94 -11.53 -29.19
N HIS A 275 -11.95 -11.82 -30.02
CA HIS A 275 -13.07 -10.90 -30.22
C HIS A 275 -13.97 -10.83 -28.99
N TYR A 276 -14.42 -11.97 -28.47
CA TYR A 276 -15.48 -12.05 -27.47
C TYR A 276 -14.97 -11.80 -26.05
N ALA A 277 -13.76 -12.27 -25.73
CA ALA A 277 -13.22 -12.17 -24.38
C ALA A 277 -12.36 -10.91 -24.14
N LEU A 278 -12.05 -10.13 -25.18
CA LEU A 278 -11.25 -8.90 -25.04
C LEU A 278 -11.82 -7.73 -25.84
N ARG A 279 -11.90 -7.87 -27.16
CA ARG A 279 -12.18 -6.72 -28.04
C ARG A 279 -13.60 -6.18 -27.86
N GLU A 280 -14.62 -7.03 -27.90
CA GLU A 280 -16.02 -6.62 -27.82
C GLU A 280 -16.37 -5.95 -26.47
N PRO A 281 -16.01 -6.53 -25.30
CA PRO A 281 -16.26 -5.90 -24.01
C PRO A 281 -15.64 -4.50 -23.89
N LEU A 282 -14.42 -4.32 -24.39
CA LEU A 282 -13.68 -3.06 -24.31
C LEU A 282 -14.08 -2.06 -25.41
N ARG A 283 -14.55 -2.54 -26.55
CA ARG A 283 -15.06 -1.65 -27.61
C ARG A 283 -16.30 -0.90 -27.16
N ASN A 284 -17.22 -1.61 -26.53
CA ASN A 284 -18.52 -1.08 -26.10
C ASN A 284 -18.43 -0.19 -24.86
N THR A 285 -17.35 -0.32 -24.08
CA THR A 285 -17.10 0.46 -22.85
C THR A 285 -16.02 1.51 -23.07
N LEU A 286 -14.76 1.10 -23.10
CA LEU A 286 -13.57 1.97 -23.18
C LEU A 286 -13.51 2.75 -24.49
N MET A 287 -13.49 2.08 -25.63
CA MET A 287 -13.25 2.73 -26.92
C MET A 287 -14.38 3.70 -27.26
N GLN A 288 -15.64 3.29 -27.11
CA GLN A 288 -16.77 4.16 -27.39
C GLN A 288 -16.76 5.41 -26.49
N ALA A 289 -16.49 5.25 -25.19
CA ALA A 289 -16.49 6.37 -24.26
C ALA A 289 -15.34 7.36 -24.53
N VAL A 290 -14.15 6.84 -24.85
CA VAL A 290 -13.00 7.68 -25.22
C VAL A 290 -13.30 8.42 -26.52
N ARG A 291 -13.81 7.74 -27.54
CA ARG A 291 -14.19 8.37 -28.80
C ARG A 291 -15.20 9.49 -28.59
N ASP A 292 -16.25 9.24 -27.81
CA ASP A 292 -17.25 10.26 -27.48
C ASP A 292 -16.61 11.51 -26.86
N ALA A 293 -15.61 11.36 -25.99
CA ALA A 293 -14.91 12.47 -25.35
C ALA A 293 -13.89 13.17 -26.27
N LEU A 294 -13.29 12.46 -27.23
CA LEU A 294 -12.43 13.05 -28.24
C LEU A 294 -13.24 13.84 -29.27
N ASP A 295 -14.39 13.29 -29.72
CA ASP A 295 -15.29 13.93 -30.68
C ASP A 295 -16.04 15.13 -30.03
N GLU A 296 -16.42 15.02 -28.75
CA GLU A 296 -17.12 16.06 -27.98
C GLU A 296 -16.48 16.21 -26.59
N PRO A 297 -15.52 17.14 -26.40
CA PRO A 297 -14.79 17.33 -25.13
C PRO A 297 -15.67 17.51 -23.88
N ASP A 298 -16.87 18.06 -24.01
CA ASP A 298 -17.83 18.20 -22.90
C ASP A 298 -18.32 16.85 -22.35
N LYS A 299 -18.15 15.75 -23.11
CA LYS A 299 -18.47 14.38 -22.67
C LYS A 299 -17.38 13.74 -21.82
N ARG A 300 -16.27 14.44 -21.56
CA ARG A 300 -15.13 13.96 -20.75
C ARG A 300 -15.54 13.37 -19.40
N ASP A 301 -16.58 13.90 -18.76
CA ASP A 301 -17.07 13.39 -17.47
C ASP A 301 -17.67 11.97 -17.56
N ARG A 302 -17.94 11.45 -18.77
CA ARG A 302 -18.38 10.06 -19.00
C ARG A 302 -17.24 9.04 -18.93
N LEU A 303 -15.99 9.49 -18.87
CA LEU A 303 -14.83 8.61 -18.79
C LEU A 303 -14.67 8.03 -17.38
N SER A 304 -15.02 8.78 -16.33
CA SER A 304 -14.82 8.39 -14.93
C SER A 304 -16.07 8.57 -14.06
N GLY A 305 -15.96 8.25 -12.77
CA GLY A 305 -17.06 8.38 -11.80
C GLY A 305 -18.04 7.19 -11.78
N ARG A 306 -19.14 7.33 -11.02
CA ARG A 306 -20.17 6.28 -10.84
C ARG A 306 -20.89 5.89 -12.14
N ARG A 307 -20.91 6.79 -13.13
CA ARG A 307 -21.48 6.57 -14.47
C ARG A 307 -20.40 6.44 -15.56
N GLY A 308 -19.13 6.33 -15.16
CA GLY A 308 -17.99 6.33 -16.06
C GLY A 308 -17.83 5.02 -16.83
N LYS A 309 -18.07 5.06 -18.14
CA LYS A 309 -17.98 3.89 -19.02
C LYS A 309 -16.54 3.39 -19.20
N ALA A 310 -15.58 4.31 -19.29
CA ALA A 310 -14.19 3.96 -19.57
C ALA A 310 -13.45 3.36 -18.36
N VAL A 311 -14.03 3.43 -17.15
CA VAL A 311 -13.34 3.01 -15.92
C VAL A 311 -14.16 2.02 -15.10
N HIS A 312 -15.41 2.34 -14.77
CA HIS A 312 -16.24 1.46 -13.95
C HIS A 312 -16.76 0.26 -14.76
N GLU A 313 -17.33 0.51 -15.94
CA GLU A 313 -17.88 -0.54 -16.79
C GLU A 313 -16.79 -1.45 -17.36
N VAL A 314 -15.61 -0.90 -17.69
CA VAL A 314 -14.46 -1.70 -18.13
C VAL A 314 -14.16 -2.81 -17.13
N HIS A 315 -14.09 -2.49 -15.84
CA HIS A 315 -13.80 -3.50 -14.82
C HIS A 315 -14.92 -4.54 -14.72
N ILE A 316 -16.18 -4.11 -14.63
CA ILE A 316 -17.31 -5.02 -14.42
C ILE A 316 -17.53 -5.94 -15.63
N ASN A 317 -17.26 -5.46 -16.84
CA ASN A 317 -17.47 -6.19 -18.09
C ASN A 317 -16.27 -7.04 -18.52
N LEU A 318 -15.18 -7.10 -17.73
CA LEU A 318 -14.14 -8.10 -17.99
C LEU A 318 -14.73 -9.50 -17.79
N PRO A 319 -14.45 -10.49 -18.66
CA PRO A 319 -15.03 -11.84 -18.52
C PRO A 319 -14.73 -12.51 -17.17
N VAL A 320 -13.57 -12.24 -16.56
CA VAL A 320 -13.24 -12.74 -15.22
C VAL A 320 -14.13 -12.10 -14.14
N MET A 321 -14.55 -10.86 -14.32
CA MET A 321 -15.47 -10.18 -13.41
C MET A 321 -16.90 -10.68 -13.56
N GLU A 322 -17.32 -10.93 -14.80
CA GLU A 322 -18.68 -11.34 -15.11
C GLU A 322 -18.94 -12.83 -14.82
N TYR A 323 -18.04 -13.73 -15.22
CA TYR A 323 -18.32 -15.17 -15.29
C TYR A 323 -17.60 -16.01 -14.22
N PHE A 324 -16.49 -15.54 -13.63
CA PHE A 324 -15.76 -16.33 -12.64
C PHE A 324 -16.38 -16.18 -11.24
N VAL A 325 -16.71 -17.32 -10.62
CA VAL A 325 -17.34 -17.38 -9.28
C VAL A 325 -16.29 -17.72 -8.23
N ALA A 326 -15.63 -16.71 -7.68
CA ALA A 326 -14.53 -16.91 -6.72
C ALA A 326 -14.91 -17.69 -5.46
N ALA A 327 -16.15 -17.59 -5.02
CA ALA A 327 -16.66 -18.34 -3.88
C ALA A 327 -16.75 -19.86 -4.11
N GLU A 328 -16.79 -20.32 -5.37
CA GLU A 328 -16.70 -21.74 -5.71
C GLU A 328 -15.24 -22.25 -5.78
N ALA A 329 -14.29 -21.33 -5.96
CA ALA A 329 -12.86 -21.62 -6.03
C ALA A 329 -12.01 -20.64 -5.17
N PRO A 330 -12.27 -20.52 -3.86
CA PRO A 330 -11.68 -19.46 -3.03
C PRO A 330 -10.16 -19.59 -2.85
N ASN A 331 -9.61 -20.79 -3.10
CA ASN A 331 -8.19 -21.07 -2.99
C ASN A 331 -7.55 -21.33 -4.37
N SER A 332 -7.78 -20.43 -5.33
CA SER A 332 -7.26 -20.53 -6.71
C SER A 332 -6.52 -19.25 -7.14
N ILE A 333 -5.67 -19.35 -8.16
CA ILE A 333 -4.92 -18.20 -8.70
C ILE A 333 -5.85 -17.20 -9.37
N GLU A 334 -6.94 -17.68 -9.97
CA GLU A 334 -7.98 -16.86 -10.57
C GLU A 334 -8.65 -15.95 -9.52
N THR A 335 -8.93 -16.48 -8.32
CA THR A 335 -9.42 -15.70 -7.19
C THR A 335 -8.40 -14.64 -6.72
N VAL A 336 -7.10 -14.91 -6.83
CA VAL A 336 -6.04 -13.91 -6.54
C VAL A 336 -6.07 -12.76 -7.55
N HIS A 337 -6.15 -13.05 -8.85
CA HIS A 337 -6.25 -12.01 -9.87
C HIS A 337 -7.49 -11.15 -9.68
N LEU A 338 -8.62 -11.77 -9.41
CA LEU A 338 -9.86 -11.07 -9.11
C LEU A 338 -9.74 -10.17 -7.87
N ALA A 339 -9.10 -10.67 -6.81
CA ALA A 339 -8.84 -9.90 -5.60
C ALA A 339 -7.93 -8.70 -5.88
N SER A 340 -6.90 -8.85 -6.72
CA SER A 340 -6.04 -7.72 -7.12
C SER A 340 -6.79 -6.66 -7.94
N LEU A 341 -7.76 -7.06 -8.77
CA LEU A 341 -8.60 -6.13 -9.52
C LEU A 341 -9.58 -5.38 -8.60
N GLU A 342 -10.19 -6.09 -7.65
CA GLU A 342 -11.06 -5.47 -6.66
C GLU A 342 -10.29 -4.48 -5.78
N MET A 343 -9.09 -4.86 -5.33
CA MET A 343 -8.19 -4.00 -4.59
C MET A 343 -7.82 -2.74 -5.37
N MET A 344 -7.35 -2.91 -6.61
CA MET A 344 -7.03 -1.78 -7.49
C MET A 344 -8.24 -0.85 -7.65
N ARG A 345 -9.43 -1.40 -7.95
CA ARG A 345 -10.66 -0.60 -8.08
C ARG A 345 -11.01 0.21 -6.83
N SER A 346 -10.70 -0.33 -5.65
CA SER A 346 -11.06 0.25 -4.36
C SER A 346 -10.02 1.24 -3.84
N LEU A 347 -8.75 1.01 -4.14
CA LEU A 347 -7.62 1.69 -3.52
C LEU A 347 -6.70 2.39 -4.54
N GLU A 348 -7.11 2.51 -5.82
CA GLU A 348 -6.31 3.10 -6.91
C GLU A 348 -5.79 4.53 -6.64
N LYS A 349 -6.47 5.30 -5.78
CA LYS A 349 -6.05 6.67 -5.41
C LYS A 349 -5.35 6.74 -4.06
N GLY A 350 -5.40 5.64 -3.34
CA GLY A 350 -4.99 5.56 -1.95
C GLY A 350 -3.48 5.52 -1.84
N ARG A 351 -2.94 6.46 -1.09
CA ARG A 351 -1.62 6.34 -0.50
C ARG A 351 -1.82 6.22 1.00
N ARG A 352 -1.05 5.35 1.67
CA ARG A 352 -1.13 5.28 3.14
C ARG A 352 -0.45 6.50 3.74
N LYS A 353 -0.42 6.57 5.08
CA LYS A 353 0.44 7.51 5.84
C LYS A 353 1.94 7.35 5.51
N SER A 354 2.30 6.25 4.88
CA SER A 354 3.61 5.93 4.35
C SER A 354 3.73 6.23 2.86
N VAL A 355 4.95 6.08 2.33
CA VAL A 355 5.31 6.45 0.96
C VAL A 355 4.96 5.40 -0.10
N SER A 356 4.05 4.47 0.15
CA SER A 356 3.64 3.50 -0.87
C SER A 356 2.17 3.69 -1.23
N THR A 357 1.85 3.46 -2.52
CA THR A 357 0.44 3.30 -2.90
C THR A 357 -0.15 2.09 -2.16
N MET A 358 -1.45 2.11 -1.88
CA MET A 358 -2.12 1.01 -1.19
C MET A 358 -2.01 -0.33 -1.95
N VAL A 359 -1.94 -0.27 -3.28
CA VAL A 359 -1.71 -1.45 -4.11
C VAL A 359 -0.27 -1.98 -3.92
N ALA A 360 0.74 -1.11 -3.94
CA ALA A 360 2.12 -1.52 -3.67
C ALA A 360 2.29 -2.09 -2.25
N HIS A 361 1.58 -1.54 -1.27
CA HIS A 361 1.53 -2.04 0.10
C HIS A 361 1.06 -3.51 0.15
N ALA A 362 -0.11 -3.81 -0.42
CA ALA A 362 -0.65 -5.16 -0.47
C ALA A 362 0.24 -6.13 -1.28
N PHE A 363 0.84 -5.66 -2.37
CA PHE A 363 1.83 -6.42 -3.15
C PHE A 363 3.06 -6.78 -2.34
N ASN A 364 3.55 -5.86 -1.51
CA ASN A 364 4.65 -6.11 -0.59
C ASN A 364 4.30 -7.15 0.47
N ILE A 365 3.08 -7.13 1.02
CA ILE A 365 2.61 -8.17 1.96
C ILE A 365 2.62 -9.54 1.28
N ALA A 366 2.08 -9.65 0.07
CA ALA A 366 2.09 -10.90 -0.69
C ALA A 366 3.53 -11.38 -0.97
N SER A 367 4.41 -10.47 -1.41
CA SER A 367 5.83 -10.77 -1.67
C SER A 367 6.55 -11.28 -0.41
N LEU A 368 6.31 -10.67 0.75
CA LEU A 368 6.85 -11.17 2.02
C LEU A 368 6.26 -12.53 2.41
N ALA A 369 4.96 -12.75 2.15
CA ALA A 369 4.32 -14.04 2.38
C ALA A 369 4.97 -15.16 1.57
N GLU A 370 5.34 -14.93 0.31
CA GLU A 370 6.10 -15.91 -0.49
C GLU A 370 7.47 -16.21 0.13
N ARG A 371 8.21 -15.18 0.56
CA ARG A 371 9.54 -15.34 1.15
C ARG A 371 9.51 -16.18 2.44
N VAL A 372 8.52 -15.98 3.31
CA VAL A 372 8.45 -16.69 4.61
C VAL A 372 7.70 -18.01 4.54
N LEU A 373 6.63 -18.10 3.74
CA LEU A 373 5.82 -19.32 3.65
C LEU A 373 6.41 -20.33 2.67
N GLY A 374 7.04 -19.87 1.59
CA GLY A 374 7.61 -20.72 0.54
C GLY A 374 6.61 -21.77 0.07
N ARG A 375 6.89 -23.05 0.33
CA ARG A 375 6.01 -24.18 -0.05
C ARG A 375 4.67 -24.21 0.71
N ALA A 376 4.52 -23.44 1.79
CA ALA A 376 3.27 -23.31 2.52
C ALA A 376 2.38 -22.17 2.01
N LEU A 377 2.83 -21.40 1.01
CA LEU A 377 2.03 -20.32 0.44
C LEU A 377 0.80 -20.89 -0.28
N GLU A 378 -0.37 -20.34 0.05
CA GLU A 378 -1.67 -20.72 -0.53
C GLU A 378 -2.27 -19.51 -1.22
N PRO A 379 -2.99 -19.68 -2.35
CA PRO A 379 -3.70 -18.57 -3.02
C PRO A 379 -4.56 -17.76 -2.06
N LEU A 380 -5.23 -18.42 -1.11
CA LEU A 380 -6.04 -17.77 -0.10
C LEU A 380 -5.28 -16.71 0.72
N ILE A 381 -4.03 -16.98 1.11
CA ILE A 381 -3.21 -15.99 1.83
C ILE A 381 -2.96 -14.77 0.95
N VAL A 382 -2.67 -14.98 -0.34
CA VAL A 382 -2.43 -13.88 -1.28
C VAL A 382 -3.72 -13.08 -1.52
N THR A 383 -4.86 -13.76 -1.66
CA THR A 383 -6.18 -13.12 -1.74
C THR A 383 -6.45 -12.23 -0.53
N LEU A 384 -6.17 -12.70 0.69
CA LEU A 384 -6.35 -11.88 1.89
C LEU A 384 -5.38 -10.71 1.93
N ALA A 385 -4.13 -10.88 1.50
CA ALA A 385 -3.19 -9.76 1.37
C ALA A 385 -3.73 -8.66 0.44
N MET A 386 -4.40 -9.03 -0.66
CA MET A 386 -5.03 -8.04 -1.56
C MET A 386 -6.27 -7.38 -0.95
N LEU A 387 -7.04 -8.10 -0.13
CA LEU A 387 -8.37 -7.62 0.32
C LEU A 387 -8.41 -7.01 1.72
N HIS A 388 -7.37 -7.17 2.55
CA HIS A 388 -7.42 -6.77 3.96
C HIS A 388 -7.73 -5.29 4.17
N ASP A 389 -7.09 -4.40 3.41
CA ASP A 389 -7.30 -2.95 3.46
C ASP A 389 -8.50 -2.48 2.62
N VAL A 390 -9.07 -3.33 1.75
CA VAL A 390 -10.16 -2.93 0.83
C VAL A 390 -11.39 -2.46 1.58
N VAL A 391 -11.70 -3.02 2.74
CA VAL A 391 -12.86 -2.59 3.53
C VAL A 391 -12.54 -1.35 4.36
N GLU A 392 -11.36 -1.31 4.97
CA GLU A 392 -10.93 -0.23 5.86
C GLU A 392 -10.66 1.06 5.07
N ASP A 393 -9.74 0.97 4.11
CA ASP A 393 -9.25 2.09 3.31
C ASP A 393 -10.13 2.32 2.07
N GLY A 394 -10.88 1.32 1.61
CA GLY A 394 -11.89 1.48 0.53
C GLY A 394 -13.21 2.10 0.99
N SER A 395 -13.30 2.53 2.25
CA SER A 395 -14.50 3.13 2.83
C SER A 395 -14.83 4.49 2.18
N LEU A 396 -16.10 4.92 2.30
CA LEU A 396 -16.55 6.20 1.74
C LEU A 396 -15.76 7.39 2.30
N ARG A 397 -15.33 7.32 3.57
CA ARG A 397 -14.60 8.40 4.24
C ARG A 397 -13.15 8.53 3.77
N VAL A 398 -12.52 7.45 3.31
CA VAL A 398 -11.10 7.42 2.92
C VAL A 398 -10.93 7.60 1.42
N THR A 399 -11.61 6.80 0.60
CA THR A 399 -11.44 6.82 -0.88
C THR A 399 -12.69 7.23 -1.65
N GLY A 400 -13.86 7.30 -1.00
CA GLY A 400 -15.11 7.69 -1.65
C GLY A 400 -15.87 6.56 -2.35
N TYR A 401 -15.41 5.30 -2.27
CA TYR A 401 -16.02 4.16 -2.98
C TYR A 401 -17.06 3.37 -2.17
N GLY A 402 -16.97 3.41 -0.84
CA GLY A 402 -17.95 2.78 0.05
C GLY A 402 -17.90 1.25 0.01
N HIS A 403 -16.71 0.66 0.01
CA HIS A 403 -16.56 -0.79 0.15
C HIS A 403 -17.04 -1.28 1.52
N SER A 404 -17.50 -2.53 1.57
CA SER A 404 -18.03 -3.15 2.78
C SER A 404 -17.82 -4.66 2.76
N LEU A 405 -17.83 -5.27 3.94
CA LEU A 405 -17.77 -6.72 4.10
C LEU A 405 -18.88 -7.44 3.32
N ARG A 406 -20.07 -6.83 3.19
CA ARG A 406 -21.18 -7.38 2.39
C ARG A 406 -20.84 -7.47 0.90
N ARG A 407 -20.13 -6.47 0.35
CA ARG A 407 -19.65 -6.52 -1.05
C ARG A 407 -18.61 -7.61 -1.24
N ILE A 408 -17.68 -7.76 -0.28
CA ILE A 408 -16.69 -8.86 -0.29
C ILE A 408 -17.41 -10.21 -0.21
N GLN A 409 -18.39 -10.37 0.67
CA GLN A 409 -19.18 -11.59 0.80
C GLN A 409 -19.93 -11.95 -0.47
N PHE A 410 -20.57 -10.97 -1.12
CA PHE A 410 -21.26 -11.19 -2.38
C PHE A 410 -20.31 -11.68 -3.48
N ARG A 411 -19.09 -11.13 -3.54
CA ARG A 411 -18.14 -11.43 -4.63
C ARG A 411 -17.28 -12.68 -4.37
N PHE A 412 -16.78 -12.83 -3.15
CA PHE A 412 -15.78 -13.85 -2.77
C PHE A 412 -16.34 -14.94 -1.85
N GLY A 413 -17.59 -14.82 -1.41
CA GLY A 413 -18.27 -15.78 -0.55
C GLY A 413 -18.04 -15.53 0.95
N GLY A 414 -18.83 -16.24 1.77
CA GLY A 414 -18.80 -16.13 3.24
C GLY A 414 -17.42 -16.34 3.86
N PRO A 415 -16.67 -17.41 3.50
CA PRO A 415 -15.38 -17.69 4.12
C PRO A 415 -14.34 -16.59 3.92
N ILE A 416 -14.17 -16.09 2.69
CA ILE A 416 -13.23 -14.99 2.42
C ILE A 416 -13.68 -13.72 3.13
N ALA A 417 -14.99 -13.41 3.11
CA ALA A 417 -15.49 -12.24 3.82
C ALA A 417 -15.26 -12.31 5.33
N ALA A 418 -15.42 -13.48 5.97
CA ALA A 418 -15.12 -13.66 7.39
C ALA A 418 -13.63 -13.47 7.71
N MET A 419 -12.74 -13.97 6.85
CA MET A 419 -11.30 -13.71 6.99
C MET A 419 -10.93 -12.25 6.72
N VAL A 420 -11.56 -11.56 5.78
CA VAL A 420 -11.35 -10.11 5.63
C VAL A 420 -11.89 -9.38 6.87
N SER A 421 -13.05 -9.82 7.39
CA SER A 421 -13.65 -9.30 8.62
C SER A 421 -12.70 -9.39 9.81
N GLU A 422 -11.97 -10.50 9.95
CA GLU A 422 -10.98 -10.69 11.01
C GLU A 422 -9.82 -9.69 10.93
N LEU A 423 -9.55 -9.17 9.72
CA LEU A 423 -8.47 -8.23 9.43
C LEU A 423 -8.91 -6.77 9.42
N THR A 424 -10.19 -6.48 9.20
CA THR A 424 -10.74 -5.12 9.22
C THR A 424 -10.83 -4.56 10.64
N ASP A 425 -10.30 -3.36 10.84
CA ASP A 425 -10.34 -2.71 12.15
C ASP A 425 -11.77 -2.27 12.54
N SER A 426 -12.10 -2.43 13.82
CA SER A 426 -13.40 -2.08 14.39
C SER A 426 -13.41 -0.62 14.87
N THR A 427 -14.60 -0.02 14.92
CA THR A 427 -14.78 1.29 15.59
C THR A 427 -14.52 1.22 17.10
N VAL A 428 -14.53 0.01 17.69
CA VAL A 428 -14.14 -0.21 19.07
C VAL A 428 -12.63 -0.48 19.14
N THR A 429 -11.87 0.51 19.58
CA THR A 429 -10.39 0.51 19.60
C THR A 429 -9.77 -0.72 20.30
N SER A 430 -10.42 -1.26 21.32
CA SER A 430 -9.93 -2.43 22.09
C SER A 430 -10.31 -3.80 21.50
N ALA A 431 -11.09 -3.85 20.41
CA ALA A 431 -11.59 -5.10 19.85
C ALA A 431 -10.47 -6.00 19.31
N ALA A 432 -9.54 -5.45 18.55
CA ALA A 432 -8.45 -6.22 17.96
C ALA A 432 -7.50 -6.79 19.04
N GLY A 433 -7.21 -6.01 20.09
CA GLY A 433 -6.47 -6.47 21.26
C GLY A 433 -7.18 -7.61 21.99
N ARG A 434 -8.49 -7.51 22.22
CA ARG A 434 -9.30 -8.61 22.79
C ARG A 434 -9.23 -9.88 21.95
N LYS A 435 -9.36 -9.76 20.62
CA LYS A 435 -9.25 -10.88 19.68
C LYS A 435 -7.87 -11.56 19.74
N ALA A 436 -6.80 -10.77 19.80
CA ALA A 436 -5.44 -11.27 19.91
C ALA A 436 -5.23 -12.02 21.23
N GLN A 437 -5.75 -11.49 22.35
CA GLN A 437 -5.72 -12.17 23.64
C GLN A 437 -6.55 -13.47 23.66
N LEU A 438 -7.73 -13.47 23.04
CA LEU A 438 -8.53 -14.68 22.85
C LEU A 438 -7.77 -15.74 22.04
N THR A 439 -7.04 -15.31 21.02
CA THR A 439 -6.19 -16.17 20.18
C THR A 439 -5.05 -16.80 20.97
N LEU A 440 -4.37 -16.02 21.82
CA LEU A 440 -3.30 -16.51 22.70
C LEU A 440 -3.79 -17.62 23.64
N ARG A 441 -5.01 -17.47 24.17
CA ARG A 441 -5.65 -18.43 25.08
C ARG A 441 -6.09 -19.72 24.40
N GLN A 442 -6.16 -19.78 23.07
CA GLN A 442 -6.53 -21.00 22.36
C GLN A 442 -5.54 -22.13 22.64
N PRO A 443 -5.99 -23.38 22.78
CA PRO A 443 -5.08 -24.49 22.99
C PRO A 443 -4.15 -24.72 21.78
N HIS A 444 -4.66 -24.48 20.57
CA HIS A 444 -3.98 -24.69 19.29
C HIS A 444 -4.31 -23.57 18.30
N LEU A 445 -3.47 -23.39 17.29
CA LEU A 445 -3.79 -22.53 16.15
C LEU A 445 -4.93 -23.10 15.32
N ILE A 446 -5.82 -22.23 14.84
CA ILE A 446 -7.02 -22.63 14.10
C ILE A 446 -6.79 -22.32 12.61
N LEU A 447 -7.05 -23.31 11.75
CA LEU A 447 -7.01 -23.11 10.30
C LEU A 447 -8.29 -22.43 9.82
N PRO A 448 -8.22 -21.59 8.76
CA PRO A 448 -9.41 -20.97 8.20
C PRO A 448 -10.54 -21.95 7.88
N GLN A 449 -10.20 -23.11 7.30
CA GLN A 449 -11.18 -24.13 6.95
C GLN A 449 -11.87 -24.75 8.18
N ALA A 450 -11.19 -24.76 9.33
CA ALA A 450 -11.79 -25.26 10.56
C ALA A 450 -12.76 -24.26 11.20
N GLN A 451 -12.58 -22.97 10.93
CA GLN A 451 -13.37 -21.89 11.55
C GLN A 451 -14.52 -21.40 10.66
N TYR A 452 -14.29 -21.29 9.35
CA TYR A 452 -15.18 -20.58 8.43
C TYR A 452 -15.72 -21.41 7.27
N ASP A 453 -15.41 -22.71 7.17
CA ASP A 453 -16.00 -23.61 6.15
C ASP A 453 -17.45 -24.02 6.54
N VAL A 454 -18.28 -23.03 6.87
CA VAL A 454 -19.66 -23.16 7.34
C VAL A 454 -20.59 -22.27 6.52
N GLY A 455 -21.25 -22.84 5.52
CA GLY A 455 -22.26 -22.14 4.70
C GLY A 455 -21.67 -21.36 3.52
N ARG A 456 -22.16 -21.65 2.30
CA ARG A 456 -21.45 -21.24 1.08
C ARG A 456 -21.61 -19.78 0.66
N PHE A 457 -22.64 -19.01 1.04
CA PHE A 457 -22.79 -17.66 0.48
C PHE A 457 -23.51 -16.61 1.34
N THR A 458 -24.54 -16.95 2.11
CA THR A 458 -25.48 -15.92 2.61
C THR A 458 -25.82 -15.96 4.09
N SER A 459 -25.40 -17.00 4.83
CA SER A 459 -25.79 -17.17 6.24
C SER A 459 -24.78 -16.64 7.25
N MET A 460 -23.55 -16.33 6.84
CA MET A 460 -22.53 -15.79 7.74
C MET A 460 -22.77 -14.30 7.97
N THR A 461 -23.09 -13.92 9.21
CA THR A 461 -23.06 -12.53 9.64
C THR A 461 -21.62 -12.14 9.94
N VAL A 462 -21.06 -11.22 9.16
CA VAL A 462 -19.68 -10.73 9.31
C VAL A 462 -19.68 -9.33 9.93
N LYS A 463 -18.82 -9.10 10.92
CA LYS A 463 -18.63 -7.79 11.58
C LYS A 463 -17.13 -7.49 11.71
N ALA A 464 -16.73 -6.23 11.49
CA ALA A 464 -15.33 -5.83 11.56
C ALA A 464 -14.65 -6.33 12.85
N THR A 465 -13.42 -6.82 12.70
CA THR A 465 -12.61 -7.55 13.67
C THR A 465 -13.20 -8.89 14.12
N GLU A 466 -14.50 -8.96 14.44
CA GLU A 466 -15.16 -10.13 15.02
C GLU A 466 -14.40 -10.62 16.28
N ASP A 467 -14.35 -9.78 17.30
CA ASP A 467 -13.51 -9.96 18.50
C ASP A 467 -13.93 -11.09 19.45
N GLU A 468 -15.07 -11.72 19.17
CA GLU A 468 -15.59 -12.89 19.89
C GLU A 468 -15.01 -14.23 19.36
N VAL A 469 -14.35 -14.22 18.20
CA VAL A 469 -13.70 -15.40 17.62
C VAL A 469 -12.20 -15.16 17.45
N PRO A 470 -11.34 -16.17 17.72
CA PRO A 470 -9.90 -16.01 17.59
C PRO A 470 -9.48 -15.75 16.13
N TYR A 471 -8.28 -15.20 15.94
CA TYR A 471 -7.65 -15.13 14.63
C TYR A 471 -7.36 -16.53 14.10
N THR A 472 -7.63 -16.73 12.82
CA THR A 472 -7.14 -17.92 12.11
C THR A 472 -5.63 -17.82 11.86
N LEU A 473 -5.00 -18.94 11.48
CA LEU A 473 -3.60 -18.96 11.07
C LEU A 473 -3.34 -18.01 9.89
N ALA A 474 -4.30 -17.88 8.96
CA ALA A 474 -4.21 -16.94 7.85
C ALA A 474 -4.24 -15.48 8.35
N GLY A 475 -5.19 -15.17 9.25
CA GLY A 475 -5.28 -13.86 9.87
C GLY A 475 -4.01 -13.46 10.64
N ILE A 476 -3.42 -14.41 11.37
CA ILE A 476 -2.12 -14.21 12.05
C ILE A 476 -1.03 -13.87 11.04
N VAL A 477 -0.92 -14.64 9.95
CA VAL A 477 0.08 -14.38 8.90
C VAL A 477 -0.09 -12.98 8.34
N ILE A 478 -1.30 -12.58 7.95
CA ILE A 478 -1.53 -11.27 7.35
C ILE A 478 -1.27 -10.14 8.36
N LYS A 479 -1.80 -10.18 9.58
CA LYS A 479 -1.55 -9.11 10.57
C LYS A 479 -0.06 -8.97 10.90
N LEU A 480 0.70 -10.07 10.99
CA LEU A 480 2.14 -9.98 11.23
C LEU A 480 2.91 -9.41 10.04
N LEU A 481 2.57 -9.82 8.81
CA LEU A 481 3.25 -9.32 7.61
C LEU A 481 2.88 -7.88 7.26
N ASP A 482 1.61 -7.48 7.41
CA ASP A 482 1.15 -6.09 7.32
C ASP A 482 1.96 -5.19 8.27
N THR A 483 2.13 -5.62 9.53
CA THR A 483 2.98 -4.91 10.50
C THR A 483 4.42 -4.74 10.01
N VAL A 484 5.01 -5.79 9.42
CA VAL A 484 6.36 -5.74 8.88
C VAL A 484 6.45 -4.76 7.71
N VAL A 485 5.46 -4.73 6.82
CA VAL A 485 5.43 -3.77 5.71
C VAL A 485 5.31 -2.33 6.23
N SER A 486 4.42 -2.05 7.19
CA SER A 486 4.34 -0.71 7.79
C SER A 486 5.66 -0.29 8.45
N MET A 487 6.36 -1.21 9.14
CA MET A 487 7.68 -0.93 9.71
C MET A 487 8.73 -0.67 8.63
N LYS A 488 8.74 -1.45 7.54
CA LYS A 488 9.66 -1.27 6.42
C LYS A 488 9.50 0.09 5.76
N GLU A 489 8.26 0.48 5.48
CA GLU A 489 7.96 1.78 4.91
C GLU A 489 8.46 2.91 5.82
N GLY A 490 8.31 2.73 7.13
CA GLY A 490 8.80 3.71 8.08
C GLY A 490 10.30 3.74 8.32
N LEU A 491 10.98 2.60 8.12
CA LEU A 491 12.43 2.50 8.15
C LEU A 491 13.07 3.17 6.95
N ARG A 492 12.53 2.93 5.76
CA ARG A 492 13.08 3.39 4.49
C ARG A 492 12.99 4.91 4.34
N ASP A 493 11.84 5.48 4.70
CA ASP A 493 11.51 6.89 4.41
C ASP A 493 10.95 7.64 5.64
N PRO A 494 11.68 7.68 6.78
CA PRO A 494 11.21 8.33 8.01
C PRO A 494 10.91 9.82 7.83
N ASP A 495 11.64 10.51 6.95
CA ASP A 495 11.55 11.95 6.72
C ASP A 495 10.27 12.35 5.98
N LEU A 496 9.69 11.40 5.24
CA LEU A 496 8.44 11.58 4.50
C LEU A 496 7.21 11.25 5.34
N MET A 497 7.38 10.68 6.54
CA MET A 497 6.30 10.63 7.52
C MET A 497 5.89 12.05 7.91
N GLN A 498 4.63 12.27 8.30
CA GLN A 498 4.10 13.59 8.61
C GLN A 498 3.61 13.70 10.06
N GLY A 499 3.65 14.92 10.61
CA GLY A 499 3.17 15.25 11.96
C GLY A 499 3.84 14.40 13.05
N TYR A 500 3.02 13.88 13.97
CA TYR A 500 3.47 13.04 15.08
C TYR A 500 4.31 11.82 14.66
N TRP A 501 4.12 11.29 13.45
CA TRP A 501 4.83 10.11 12.97
C TRP A 501 6.32 10.36 12.69
N ARG A 502 6.78 11.61 12.58
CA ARG A 502 8.21 11.93 12.51
C ARG A 502 8.95 11.71 13.83
N HIS A 503 8.21 11.63 14.92
CA HIS A 503 8.73 11.71 16.27
C HIS A 503 8.59 10.39 17.04
N SER A 504 9.38 10.25 18.11
CA SER A 504 9.47 9.00 18.85
C SER A 504 8.14 8.61 19.51
N GLY A 505 7.38 9.60 20.01
CA GLY A 505 6.17 9.39 20.81
C GLY A 505 5.12 8.56 20.09
N ALA A 506 4.65 9.01 18.92
CA ALA A 506 3.66 8.25 18.17
C ALA A 506 4.19 6.91 17.65
N ARG A 507 5.45 6.85 17.23
CA ARG A 507 6.06 5.62 16.69
C ARG A 507 6.18 4.53 17.75
N ILE A 508 6.60 4.88 18.97
CA ILE A 508 6.71 3.95 20.10
C ILE A 508 5.32 3.61 20.64
N HIS A 509 4.41 4.58 20.75
CA HIS A 509 3.02 4.33 21.14
C HIS A 509 2.35 3.33 20.19
N TRP A 510 2.46 3.53 18.88
CA TRP A 510 1.92 2.60 17.90
C TRP A 510 2.54 1.21 18.01
N ALA A 511 3.87 1.13 18.15
CA ALA A 511 4.56 -0.16 18.24
C ALA A 511 4.17 -0.96 19.48
N GLU A 512 3.91 -0.28 20.61
CA GLU A 512 3.72 -0.93 21.91
C GLU A 512 2.27 -1.05 22.36
N ARG A 513 1.43 -0.05 22.07
CA ARG A 513 0.02 0.05 22.48
C ARG A 513 -0.90 -0.33 21.33
N ASP A 514 -0.96 0.46 20.26
CA ASP A 514 -1.94 0.22 19.19
C ASP A 514 -1.71 -1.12 18.48
N ARG A 515 -0.55 -1.26 17.83
CA ARG A 515 -0.20 -2.47 17.10
C ARG A 515 0.36 -3.53 18.04
N GLY A 516 1.08 -3.11 19.08
CA GLY A 516 1.69 -3.98 20.08
C GLY A 516 0.69 -4.88 20.82
N GLU A 517 -0.48 -4.35 21.19
CA GLU A 517 -1.55 -5.12 21.84
C GLU A 517 -2.09 -6.25 20.97
N ILE A 518 -1.98 -6.12 19.65
CA ILE A 518 -2.40 -7.13 18.68
C ILE A 518 -1.25 -8.10 18.42
N VAL A 519 -0.07 -7.62 18.03
CA VAL A 519 0.99 -8.49 17.51
C VAL A 519 1.69 -9.31 18.58
N LYS A 520 1.87 -8.79 19.80
CA LYS A 520 2.58 -9.52 20.87
C LYS A 520 1.85 -10.82 21.24
N PRO A 521 0.51 -10.84 21.48
CA PRO A 521 -0.20 -12.10 21.73
C PRO A 521 -0.14 -13.10 20.57
N LEU A 522 -0.15 -12.61 19.31
CA LEU A 522 -0.07 -13.49 18.13
C LEU A 522 1.31 -14.12 17.99
N ILE A 523 2.37 -13.35 18.23
CA ILE A 523 3.76 -13.84 18.30
C ILE A 523 3.86 -14.92 19.38
N GLU A 524 3.42 -14.65 20.61
CA GLU A 524 3.48 -15.62 21.71
C GLU A 524 2.71 -16.91 21.38
N ARG A 525 1.54 -16.79 20.73
CA ARG A 525 0.76 -17.96 20.32
C ARG A 525 1.52 -18.83 19.31
N LEU A 526 2.20 -18.22 18.35
CA LEU A 526 3.06 -18.94 17.40
C LEU A 526 4.25 -19.61 18.10
N VAL A 527 4.90 -18.92 19.05
CA VAL A 527 6.01 -19.47 19.84
C VAL A 527 5.55 -20.71 20.61
N ILE A 528 4.41 -20.63 21.31
CA ILE A 528 3.83 -21.75 22.05
C ILE A 528 3.53 -22.93 21.12
N GLU A 529 2.97 -22.67 19.93
CA GLU A 529 2.64 -23.73 18.98
C GLU A 529 3.89 -24.44 18.45
N ILE A 530 4.92 -23.67 18.08
CA ILE A 530 6.20 -24.21 17.59
C ILE A 530 6.89 -25.03 18.68
N ARG A 531 6.95 -24.53 19.92
CA ARG A 531 7.52 -25.27 21.05
C ARG A 531 6.76 -26.57 21.32
N ARG A 532 5.43 -26.51 21.42
CA ARG A 532 4.59 -27.71 21.60
C ARG A 532 4.77 -28.74 20.50
N SER A 533 5.03 -28.30 19.26
CA SER A 533 5.29 -29.22 18.14
C SER A 533 6.59 -30.00 18.26
N LYS A 534 7.57 -29.45 19.00
CA LYS A 534 8.84 -30.11 19.34
C LYS A 534 8.69 -30.98 20.59
N ASP A 535 8.01 -30.45 21.62
CA ASP A 535 7.98 -31.05 22.96
C ASP A 535 6.95 -32.18 23.11
N ASP A 536 5.83 -32.15 22.36
CA ASP A 536 4.80 -33.20 22.42
C ASP A 536 4.99 -34.26 21.32
N PRO A 537 5.39 -35.51 21.66
CA PRO A 537 5.53 -36.59 20.68
C PRO A 537 4.20 -37.00 20.02
N LYS A 538 3.06 -36.65 20.62
CA LYS A 538 1.71 -36.89 20.08
C LYS A 538 1.14 -35.69 19.32
N TYR A 539 1.91 -34.61 19.11
CA TYR A 539 1.43 -33.38 18.45
C TYR A 539 0.72 -33.66 17.12
N ARG A 540 1.31 -34.53 16.27
CA ARG A 540 0.76 -34.91 14.95
C ARG A 540 -0.56 -35.66 15.01
N ARG A 541 -0.94 -36.20 16.17
CA ARG A 541 -2.21 -36.92 16.37
C ARG A 541 -3.34 -35.99 16.82
N ARG A 542 -3.05 -34.71 17.09
CA ARG A 542 -4.06 -33.74 17.50
C ARG A 542 -4.97 -33.38 16.31
N PRO A 543 -6.27 -33.19 16.55
CA PRO A 543 -7.15 -32.54 15.58
C PRO A 543 -6.58 -31.18 15.16
N HIS A 544 -6.62 -30.88 13.86
CA HIS A 544 -6.18 -29.60 13.28
C HIS A 544 -4.72 -29.21 13.55
N HIS A 545 -3.82 -30.16 13.85
CA HIS A 545 -2.40 -29.86 14.05
C HIS A 545 -1.79 -29.11 12.86
N VAL A 546 -0.85 -28.20 13.14
CA VAL A 546 -0.12 -27.48 12.10
C VAL A 546 0.97 -28.40 11.55
N ASN A 547 0.99 -28.65 10.25
CA ASN A 547 1.98 -29.55 9.66
C ASN A 547 3.41 -28.97 9.73
N ALA A 548 4.42 -29.83 9.56
CA ALA A 548 5.83 -29.45 9.67
C ALA A 548 6.28 -28.41 8.62
N VAL A 549 5.61 -28.29 7.47
CA VAL A 549 5.92 -27.27 6.47
C VAL A 549 5.46 -25.90 6.96
N ARG A 550 4.21 -25.80 7.44
CA ARG A 550 3.65 -24.57 8.02
C ARG A 550 4.34 -24.15 9.32
N LEU A 551 4.77 -25.09 10.17
CA LEU A 551 5.55 -24.76 11.38
C LEU A 551 6.91 -24.14 11.04
N ARG A 552 7.61 -24.65 10.02
CA ARG A 552 8.87 -24.06 9.54
C ARG A 552 8.65 -22.66 8.96
N ALA A 553 7.57 -22.49 8.20
CA ALA A 553 7.17 -21.18 7.70
C ALA A 553 6.83 -20.20 8.84
N GLY A 554 6.10 -20.64 9.86
CA GLY A 554 5.82 -19.84 11.06
C GLY A 554 7.08 -19.40 11.79
N ARG A 555 8.10 -20.28 11.88
CA ARG A 555 9.41 -19.92 12.42
C ARG A 555 10.11 -18.85 11.58
N ALA A 556 10.14 -19.00 10.25
CA ALA A 556 10.74 -18.00 9.35
C ALA A 556 10.02 -16.64 9.42
N MET A 557 8.69 -16.66 9.56
CA MET A 557 7.89 -15.45 9.76
C MET A 557 8.22 -14.77 11.10
N LEU A 558 8.33 -15.52 12.20
CA LEU A 558 8.78 -14.97 13.49
C LEU A 558 10.18 -14.36 13.37
N GLU A 559 11.12 -15.04 12.72
CA GLU A 559 12.48 -14.51 12.49
C GLU A 559 12.44 -13.15 11.78
N MET A 560 11.60 -13.02 10.73
CA MET A 560 11.41 -11.76 10.02
C MET A 560 10.77 -10.68 10.90
N VAL A 561 9.64 -10.98 11.53
CA VAL A 561 8.89 -10.02 12.36
C VAL A 561 9.75 -9.46 13.49
N LEU A 562 10.46 -10.33 14.21
CA LEU A 562 11.31 -9.93 15.32
C LEU A 562 12.49 -9.07 14.86
N LEU A 563 13.06 -9.36 13.68
CA LEU A 563 14.12 -8.54 13.09
C LEU A 563 13.62 -7.12 12.77
N TYR A 564 12.49 -6.98 12.09
CA TYR A 564 11.96 -5.64 11.73
C TYR A 564 11.49 -4.87 12.96
N GLN A 565 10.96 -5.53 13.99
CA GLN A 565 10.66 -4.87 15.27
C GLN A 565 11.93 -4.31 15.94
N ASP A 566 13.06 -5.01 15.86
CA ASP A 566 14.33 -4.53 16.42
C ASP A 566 14.96 -3.40 15.58
N LEU A 567 14.86 -3.47 14.25
CA LEU A 567 15.29 -2.38 13.38
C LEU A 567 14.44 -1.12 13.62
N TYR A 568 13.11 -1.27 13.70
CA TYR A 568 12.19 -0.17 13.98
C TYR A 568 12.45 0.44 15.36
N ALA A 569 12.71 -0.38 16.37
CA ALA A 569 13.14 0.09 17.69
C ALA A 569 14.46 0.87 17.64
N THR A 570 15.43 0.39 16.87
CA THR A 570 16.71 1.12 16.68
C THR A 570 16.48 2.51 16.09
N GLN A 571 15.69 2.63 15.02
CA GLN A 571 15.42 3.94 14.41
C GLN A 571 14.62 4.85 15.35
N ASN A 572 13.63 4.33 16.08
CA ASN A 572 12.88 5.12 17.06
C ASN A 572 13.77 5.64 18.19
N LEU A 573 14.78 4.87 18.62
CA LEU A 573 15.76 5.32 19.60
C LEU A 573 16.74 6.36 19.03
N ALA A 574 17.08 6.28 17.74
CA ALA A 574 17.85 7.32 17.07
C ALA A 574 17.05 8.64 16.96
N ILE A 575 15.75 8.56 16.67
CA ILE A 575 14.83 9.70 16.70
C ILE A 575 14.76 10.30 18.10
N LEU A 576 14.54 9.46 19.12
CA LEU A 576 14.52 9.89 20.52
C LEU A 576 15.85 10.57 20.91
N ALA A 577 16.99 10.01 20.50
CA ALA A 577 18.30 10.61 20.74
C ALA A 577 18.40 12.02 20.11
N ALA A 578 17.89 12.21 18.89
CA ALA A 578 17.88 13.52 18.22
C ALA A 578 16.93 14.54 18.91
N GLU A 579 15.80 14.08 19.43
CA GLU A 579 14.88 14.92 20.22
C GLU A 579 15.56 15.46 21.49
N PHE A 580 16.40 14.62 22.13
CA PHE A 580 17.18 14.95 23.33
C PHE A 580 18.59 15.51 23.06
N CYS A 581 18.92 15.87 21.81
CA CYS A 581 20.25 16.41 21.43
C CYS A 581 21.45 15.51 21.79
N LEU A 582 21.26 14.19 21.88
CA LEU A 582 22.35 13.28 22.25
C LEU A 582 23.38 13.20 21.13
N ASP A 583 24.67 13.19 21.47
CA ASP A 583 25.76 12.91 20.51
C ASP A 583 25.76 11.44 20.04
N ALA A 584 26.62 11.11 19.06
CA ALA A 584 26.67 9.76 18.49
C ALA A 584 27.02 8.69 19.54
N GLY A 585 27.94 8.99 20.46
CA GLY A 585 28.32 8.08 21.53
C GLY A 585 27.21 7.90 22.57
N GLN A 586 26.49 8.96 22.90
CA GLN A 586 25.34 8.93 23.80
C GLN A 586 24.16 8.17 23.18
N ARG A 587 23.88 8.37 21.89
CA ARG A 587 22.90 7.58 21.14
C ARG A 587 23.25 6.10 21.15
N ASP A 588 24.50 5.77 20.86
CA ASP A 588 24.95 4.38 20.82
C ASP A 588 24.86 3.74 22.22
N THR A 589 25.15 4.52 23.27
CA THR A 589 24.95 4.11 24.68
C THR A 589 23.48 3.87 25.00
N LEU A 590 22.57 4.77 24.57
CA LEU A 590 21.12 4.62 24.71
C LEU A 590 20.65 3.30 24.06
N ILE A 591 21.03 3.07 22.79
CA ILE A 591 20.65 1.87 22.04
C ILE A 591 21.23 0.62 22.71
N GLN A 592 22.50 0.64 23.10
CA GLN A 592 23.16 -0.48 23.77
C GLN A 592 22.46 -0.84 25.08
N HIS A 593 22.24 0.13 25.98
CA HIS A 593 21.57 -0.11 27.26
C HIS A 593 20.11 -0.54 27.09
N PHE A 594 19.42 -0.04 26.06
CA PHE A 594 18.05 -0.45 25.76
C PHE A 594 17.97 -1.95 25.46
N PHE A 595 18.90 -2.48 24.66
CA PHE A 595 18.94 -3.90 24.30
C PHE A 595 19.71 -4.79 25.29
N ASP A 596 20.37 -4.24 26.32
CA ASP A 596 21.15 -5.03 27.28
C ASP A 596 20.24 -5.75 28.30
N ARG A 597 20.12 -7.07 28.14
CA ARG A 597 19.36 -7.94 29.04
C ARG A 597 19.90 -8.01 30.48
N ASN A 598 21.15 -7.61 30.71
CA ASN A 598 21.77 -7.67 32.04
C ASN A 598 21.51 -6.40 32.86
N LEU A 599 20.94 -5.35 32.25
CA LEU A 599 20.46 -4.18 32.98
C LEU A 599 19.03 -4.45 33.46
N ASP A 600 18.83 -4.44 34.78
CA ASP A 600 17.48 -4.40 35.33
C ASP A 600 16.82 -3.02 35.10
N GLU A 601 15.55 -2.91 35.46
CA GLU A 601 14.78 -1.68 35.27
C GLU A 601 15.38 -0.49 36.06
N ALA A 602 15.84 -0.72 37.29
CA ALA A 602 16.37 0.33 38.15
C ALA A 602 17.67 0.91 37.57
N MET A 603 18.59 0.06 37.13
CA MET A 603 19.84 0.49 36.48
C MET A 603 19.56 1.17 35.14
N PHE A 604 18.60 0.70 34.35
CA PHE A 604 18.24 1.36 33.10
C PHE A 604 17.66 2.76 33.35
N ARG A 605 16.79 2.91 34.35
CA ARG A 605 16.27 4.23 34.78
C ARG A 605 17.40 5.16 35.16
N GLU A 606 18.28 4.75 36.07
CA GLU A 606 19.40 5.58 36.54
C GLU A 606 20.35 5.98 35.39
N ARG A 607 20.70 5.03 34.51
CA ARG A 607 21.75 5.24 33.49
C ARG A 607 21.26 5.92 32.22
N VAL A 608 19.99 5.78 31.88
CA VAL A 608 19.43 6.29 30.61
C VAL A 608 18.41 7.38 30.89
N ILE A 609 17.35 7.06 31.62
CA ILE A 609 16.23 7.98 31.81
C ILE A 609 16.66 9.18 32.67
N ASP A 610 17.46 8.97 33.71
CA ASP A 610 17.84 10.04 34.64
C ASP A 610 19.11 10.81 34.21
N ARG A 611 19.96 10.20 33.37
CA ARG A 611 21.27 10.76 33.00
C ARG A 611 21.42 11.18 31.54
N LEU A 612 20.78 10.48 30.61
CA LEU A 612 20.89 10.80 29.18
C LEU A 612 19.70 11.64 28.72
N LEU A 613 18.48 11.27 29.12
CA LEU A 613 17.25 11.92 28.64
C LEU A 613 16.88 13.14 29.50
N ASP A 614 17.65 14.22 29.37
CA ASP A 614 17.45 15.49 30.08
C ASP A 614 16.35 16.37 29.42
N ASP A 615 15.33 16.73 30.20
CA ASP A 615 14.20 17.56 29.76
C ASP A 615 14.65 18.95 29.29
N ALA A 616 15.76 19.47 29.82
CA ALA A 616 16.32 20.74 29.36
C ALA A 616 16.66 20.72 27.86
N HIS A 617 17.10 19.58 27.32
CA HIS A 617 17.41 19.44 25.90
C HIS A 617 16.15 19.39 25.03
N VAL A 618 15.08 18.75 25.50
CA VAL A 618 13.81 18.70 24.78
C VAL A 618 13.17 20.07 24.74
N LEU A 619 13.13 20.78 25.89
CA LEU A 619 12.61 22.15 25.95
C LEU A 619 13.42 23.10 25.05
N ALA A 620 14.75 22.95 25.01
CA ALA A 620 15.59 23.68 24.05
C ALA A 620 15.28 23.30 22.59
N GLY A 621 14.96 22.03 22.32
CA GLY A 621 14.53 21.54 21.00
C GLY A 621 13.18 22.09 20.56
N ILE A 622 12.25 22.27 21.50
CA ILE A 622 10.97 22.95 21.26
C ILE A 622 11.21 24.42 20.95
N ALA A 623 12.00 25.11 21.77
CA ALA A 623 12.36 26.51 21.55
C ALA A 623 13.07 26.75 20.20
N SER A 624 13.85 25.77 19.71
CA SER A 624 14.51 25.85 18.40
C SER A 624 13.64 25.38 17.22
N GLY A 625 12.41 24.92 17.45
CA GLY A 625 11.52 24.40 16.42
C GLY A 625 11.91 23.02 15.85
N ARG A 626 12.82 22.29 16.52
CA ARG A 626 13.25 20.94 16.13
C ARG A 626 12.25 19.88 16.58
N VAL A 627 11.65 20.09 17.75
CA VAL A 627 10.55 19.29 18.28
C VAL A 627 9.33 20.20 18.33
N PRO A 628 8.15 19.81 17.79
CA PRO A 628 6.98 20.69 17.81
C PRO A 628 6.50 21.01 19.23
N SER A 629 6.38 20.00 20.09
CA SER A 629 5.89 20.08 21.46
C SER A 629 6.21 18.81 22.24
N LEU A 630 6.00 18.81 23.56
CA LEU A 630 6.35 17.68 24.44
C LEU A 630 5.62 16.38 24.06
N ASP A 631 4.36 16.47 23.68
CA ASP A 631 3.50 15.33 23.29
C ASP A 631 3.96 14.57 22.03
N HIS A 632 4.99 15.05 21.32
CA HIS A 632 5.64 14.34 20.23
C HIS A 632 6.71 13.36 20.73
N VAL A 633 7.14 13.47 21.99
CA VAL A 633 8.27 12.72 22.57
C VAL A 633 7.78 11.61 23.48
N THR A 634 8.42 10.43 23.42
CA THR A 634 7.96 9.19 24.10
C THR A 634 7.83 9.29 25.63
N LEU A 635 8.52 10.22 26.28
CA LEU A 635 8.47 10.41 27.74
C LEU A 635 7.29 11.28 28.20
N TYR A 636 6.40 11.66 27.29
CA TYR A 636 5.28 12.53 27.57
C TYR A 636 3.98 11.96 27.00
N PRO A 637 2.84 12.11 27.70
CA PRO A 637 1.56 11.65 27.18
C PRO A 637 1.14 12.47 25.95
N LYS A 638 0.19 11.92 25.21
CA LYS A 638 -0.51 12.67 24.16
C LYS A 638 -1.17 13.92 24.78
N ASP A 639 -1.05 15.06 24.11
CA ASP A 639 -1.53 16.37 24.56
C ASP A 639 -0.77 16.97 25.77
N ALA A 640 0.43 16.45 26.09
CA ALA A 640 1.31 17.03 27.09
C ALA A 640 1.66 18.50 26.81
N THR A 641 1.55 19.30 27.85
CA THR A 641 1.96 20.70 27.92
C THR A 641 3.18 20.86 28.84
N ASP A 642 3.77 22.05 28.88
CA ASP A 642 4.98 22.37 29.68
C ASP A 642 4.86 22.10 31.20
N CYS A 643 3.66 21.83 31.71
CA CYS A 643 3.42 21.49 33.12
C CYS A 643 3.24 19.98 33.39
N HIS A 644 3.29 19.13 32.35
CA HIS A 644 3.18 17.69 32.52
C HIS A 644 4.50 17.09 33.03
N GLU A 645 4.40 16.20 34.02
CA GLU A 645 5.54 15.40 34.46
C GLU A 645 5.85 14.30 33.43
N ARG A 646 7.14 13.96 33.32
CA ARG A 646 7.59 12.85 32.47
C ARG A 646 7.00 11.51 32.92
N ASP A 647 6.61 10.68 31.96
CA ASP A 647 6.22 9.29 32.17
C ASP A 647 7.16 8.37 31.39
N ALA A 648 8.01 7.64 32.13
CA ALA A 648 8.94 6.68 31.54
C ALA A 648 8.31 5.32 31.20
N THR A 649 7.05 5.08 31.59
CA THR A 649 6.36 3.80 31.42
C THR A 649 6.37 3.32 29.97
N PRO A 650 6.04 4.14 28.94
CA PRO A 650 6.05 3.69 27.55
C PRO A 650 7.42 3.20 27.08
N LEU A 651 8.51 3.91 27.43
CA LEU A 651 9.87 3.52 27.04
C LEU A 651 10.31 2.22 27.72
N LEU A 652 9.91 2.01 28.97
CA LEU A 652 10.25 0.81 29.74
C LEU A 652 9.48 -0.42 29.26
N GLU A 653 8.20 -0.28 28.95
CA GLU A 653 7.43 -1.34 28.30
C GLU A 653 8.03 -1.68 26.93
N TYR A 654 8.46 -0.66 26.17
CA TYR A 654 9.12 -0.88 24.89
C TYR A 654 10.40 -1.70 25.03
N ARG A 655 11.20 -1.37 26.05
CA ARG A 655 12.41 -2.11 26.40
C ARG A 655 12.10 -3.55 26.80
N GLN A 656 11.09 -3.76 27.64
CA GLN A 656 10.68 -5.12 28.05
C GLN A 656 10.26 -5.95 26.84
N SER A 657 9.53 -5.36 25.89
CA SER A 657 9.18 -6.01 24.61
C SER A 657 10.43 -6.38 23.82
N ALA A 658 11.42 -5.50 23.72
CA ALA A 658 12.69 -5.79 23.04
C ALA A 658 13.47 -6.94 23.68
N ILE A 659 13.55 -6.99 25.01
CA ILE A 659 14.17 -8.10 25.74
C ILE A 659 13.40 -9.39 25.50
N ARG A 660 12.05 -9.35 25.53
CA ARG A 660 11.22 -10.53 25.24
C ARG A 660 11.49 -11.10 23.85
N ARG A 661 11.68 -10.25 22.83
CA ARG A 661 12.04 -10.70 21.47
C ARG A 661 13.38 -11.44 21.44
N GLN A 662 14.38 -11.00 22.20
CA GLN A 662 15.65 -11.73 22.35
C GLN A 662 15.43 -13.10 23.00
N LEU A 663 14.61 -13.16 24.06
CA LEU A 663 14.30 -14.43 24.73
C LEU A 663 13.56 -15.40 23.79
N ILE A 664 12.62 -14.92 22.98
CA ILE A 664 11.93 -15.75 21.98
C ILE A 664 12.93 -16.35 20.98
N ARG A 665 13.89 -15.56 20.49
CA ARG A 665 14.93 -16.07 19.59
C ARG A 665 15.77 -17.16 20.24
N GLN A 666 16.11 -17.01 21.52
CA GLN A 666 16.82 -18.04 22.28
C GLN A 666 15.97 -19.30 22.49
N GLU A 667 14.71 -19.15 22.90
CA GLU A 667 13.77 -20.27 23.10
C GLU A 667 13.55 -21.11 21.84
N LEU A 668 13.64 -20.49 20.66
CA LEU A 668 13.39 -21.15 19.38
C LEU A 668 14.66 -21.49 18.61
N ASP A 669 15.84 -21.31 19.21
CA ASP A 669 17.15 -21.55 18.62
C ASP A 669 17.37 -20.75 17.31
N MET A 670 16.86 -19.52 17.24
CA MET A 670 16.92 -18.68 16.03
C MET A 670 18.24 -17.93 15.87
N ASP A 671 18.96 -17.70 16.96
CA ASP A 671 20.21 -16.94 17.01
C ASP A 671 21.41 -17.80 16.58
N THR A 672 21.62 -17.95 15.27
CA THR A 672 22.89 -18.47 14.74
C THR A 672 23.92 -17.35 14.61
N PRO A 673 25.23 -17.63 14.63
CA PRO A 673 26.27 -16.61 14.46
C PRO A 673 26.07 -15.75 13.21
N ASP A 674 25.76 -16.37 12.06
CA ASP A 674 25.50 -15.65 10.80
C ASP A 674 24.29 -14.72 10.90
N ARG A 675 23.23 -15.14 11.59
CA ARG A 675 22.01 -14.35 11.73
C ARG A 675 22.22 -13.17 12.67
N LEU A 676 22.94 -13.37 13.77
CA LEU A 676 23.32 -12.29 14.68
C LEU A 676 24.22 -11.27 13.97
N SER A 677 25.23 -11.74 13.23
CA SER A 677 26.10 -10.88 12.43
C SER A 677 25.32 -10.08 11.37
N ASN A 678 24.40 -10.73 10.65
CA ASN A 678 23.53 -10.04 9.68
C ASN A 678 22.60 -9.01 10.33
N ALA A 679 22.05 -9.30 11.51
CA ALA A 679 21.20 -8.36 12.24
C ALA A 679 22.01 -7.13 12.70
N ILE A 680 23.24 -7.33 13.18
CA ILE A 680 24.16 -6.25 13.55
C ILE A 680 24.49 -5.39 12.33
N ALA A 681 24.90 -6.00 11.22
CA ALA A 681 25.24 -5.27 9.99
C ALA A 681 24.07 -4.45 9.44
N ARG A 682 22.84 -4.97 9.52
CA ARG A 682 21.63 -4.22 9.13
C ARG A 682 21.37 -3.04 10.05
N ARG A 683 21.58 -3.20 11.35
CA ARG A 683 21.42 -2.12 12.35
C ARG A 683 22.46 -1.01 12.13
N GLU A 684 23.70 -1.38 11.87
CA GLU A 684 24.78 -0.44 11.56
C GLU A 684 24.48 0.33 10.27
N ARG A 685 24.06 -0.36 9.20
CA ARG A 685 23.64 0.29 7.95
C ARG A 685 22.48 1.25 8.17
N LEU A 686 21.48 0.86 8.98
CA LEU A 686 20.34 1.72 9.30
C LEU A 686 20.78 3.03 9.99
N LEU A 687 21.67 2.94 10.97
CA LEU A 687 22.20 4.12 11.67
C LEU A 687 23.10 4.96 10.75
N GLN A 688 23.89 4.33 9.89
CA GLN A 688 24.70 5.04 8.90
C GLN A 688 23.82 5.83 7.92
N THR A 689 22.79 5.19 7.34
CA THR A 689 21.85 5.88 6.43
C THR A 689 21.09 6.99 7.14
N TRP A 690 20.73 6.79 8.41
CA TRP A 690 20.15 7.85 9.24
C TRP A 690 21.10 9.05 9.38
N ASP A 691 22.37 8.79 9.69
CA ASP A 691 23.41 9.80 9.89
C ASP A 691 23.74 10.56 8.59
N GLU A 692 23.75 9.88 7.45
CA GLU A 692 23.97 10.48 6.12
C GLU A 692 22.85 11.46 5.75
N ARG A 693 21.60 11.15 6.09
CA ARG A 693 20.45 12.02 5.77
C ARG A 693 20.30 13.20 6.72
N HIS A 694 20.54 12.97 8.00
CA HIS A 694 20.27 13.98 9.02
C HIS A 694 21.48 14.83 9.35
N GLY A 695 22.69 14.34 9.07
CA GLY A 695 23.96 14.99 9.34
C GLY A 695 24.12 15.36 10.81
N TRP A 696 25.15 14.86 11.48
CA TRP A 696 25.49 15.32 12.85
C TRP A 696 25.84 16.83 12.94
N ALA A 697 25.84 17.56 11.80
CA ALA A 697 26.27 18.95 11.70
C ALA A 697 25.26 19.94 11.06
N LEU A 698 24.04 19.56 10.66
CA LEU A 698 23.13 20.50 9.96
C LEU A 698 21.64 20.27 10.28
N PHE A 699 21.19 20.77 11.43
CA PHE A 699 19.85 21.34 11.51
C PHE A 699 19.97 22.82 11.09
N PRO A 700 19.09 23.34 10.21
CA PRO A 700 19.30 24.64 9.59
C PRO A 700 19.46 25.73 10.64
N LYS A 701 20.41 26.64 10.41
CA LYS A 701 20.47 27.93 11.11
C LYS A 701 19.06 28.56 11.06
N PRO A 702 18.58 29.17 12.15
CA PRO A 702 17.28 29.84 12.13
C PRO A 702 17.26 30.86 10.99
N CYS A 703 16.29 30.72 10.09
CA CYS A 703 15.91 31.79 9.18
C CYS A 703 15.50 32.99 10.02
N LEU A 704 16.42 33.92 10.21
CA LEU A 704 16.13 35.30 10.59
C LEU A 704 15.34 35.95 9.44
N ALA A 705 14.02 35.80 9.47
CA ALA A 705 13.11 36.58 8.64
C ALA A 705 11.72 36.62 9.29
N LEU A 706 11.53 37.54 10.25
CA LEU A 706 10.35 38.40 10.41
C LEU A 706 10.49 39.23 11.69
N ALA A 707 11.45 40.15 11.67
CA ALA A 707 11.42 41.34 12.52
C ALA A 707 11.19 42.54 11.60
N GLN A 708 9.94 42.75 11.17
CA GLN A 708 9.47 44.00 10.55
C GLN A 708 7.94 43.97 10.40
N SER A 709 7.22 44.21 11.49
CA SER A 709 6.06 45.11 11.51
C SER A 709 5.61 45.29 12.95
N MET A 710 5.84 46.48 13.49
CA MET A 710 5.10 47.14 14.60
C MET A 710 6.03 48.10 15.35
N THR A 711 6.43 49.20 14.69
CA THR A 711 6.83 50.44 15.38
C THR A 711 6.70 51.64 14.43
N THR A 712 5.46 52.07 14.16
CA THR A 712 5.12 53.50 13.93
C THR A 712 3.60 53.71 13.83
N VAL A 713 2.94 53.95 14.96
CA VAL A 713 1.88 54.98 15.04
C VAL A 713 2.10 55.72 16.35
N GLY A 714 2.41 57.01 16.22
CA GLY A 714 2.80 57.86 17.32
C GLY A 714 1.65 58.19 18.27
N MET A 715 2.04 58.48 19.51
CA MET A 715 1.29 59.30 20.44
C MET A 715 0.94 60.65 19.83
N VAL A 716 -0.33 61.05 19.96
CA VAL A 716 -0.75 62.43 20.20
C VAL A 716 -1.87 62.38 21.24
N GLY A 717 -1.64 63.01 22.41
CA GLY A 717 -2.73 63.64 23.16
C GLY A 717 -2.85 63.29 24.65
N ASN A 718 -2.17 64.11 25.45
CA ASN A 718 -2.34 64.45 26.89
C ASN A 718 -1.77 63.53 27.96
#